data_AF-A0A7T8EGK8-F1
#
_entry.id   AF-A0A7T8EGK8-F1
#
_cell.length_a   1.000
_cell.length_b   1.000
_cell.length_c   1.000
_cell.angle_alpha   90.00
_cell.angle_beta   90.00
_cell.angle_gamma   90.00
#
_symmetry.space_group_name_H-M   'P 1'
#
loop_
_entity.id
_entity.type
_entity.pdbx_description
1 polymer ?
#
loop_
_entity_poly.entity_id
_entity_poly.type
_entity_poly.pdbx_seq_one_letter_code
_entity_poly.pdbx_strand_id
1 'polypeptide(L)'
;MGRVGSKIRMKKIRKQLREFLRSKRELFKISERMTMSKVYPIHFGKKGRYELTESALKHIFSGDTAIRPVSSQGVRTTEVVLSGGLHTWEGWENLLSHHTNIAHLLEYDVDKHDDWFFARELQNGVITLKIPRQLFTGSAAKITMQPDNYYKSGYLWKTLYPIGYTEDDIIKLLTEAFDNIDDDDSTYPTSEQGAGVLYGYALVNTPLKTIKLRIQLRGNQIQSAFPAWEQPFTGNNGKPYSHSNSISFNIAGSTVFHEKFSNPWGHIFQEKYPSTDALLDITPTFILQRPRRDSSISIDNWRDMREKELMEIAPSMPYEELQRIEIYLRDYICSKDPYGVQCSIYTSLLDQVCQDDELFNAAQLFENIAECIQVLTHCDIENGTRRAIDAMVRFISMAVVHTGGLCTLQFKRVLGEFLEAVLDHPDANSRRDFFTALANSPCRSALYSEFDLSPFVKENNILGRSIIGFPKVDIELKPEHLYEYLSLNLGENYLFTLSKDERLAIARGCFPTAELCAMVADTMLFLSGIDFQFFMPVRLNPERLAEKSPPNEEDLTAVVRDYSRMLVIYRQRIVMEDPDAYKAEIDPEKVGTEENFNLIRQKHKRAFVWMMHEAMLEELIKLADHLGYENLKAKSENILSHLPKEVIPTPKPVPDYILDRQDKLEVPVQDVSVDNLVELILGCDSHISD
;
A
#
# COMPACT_ATOMS: atom_id res chain seq x y z
N MET A 1 -37.93 7.46 0.97
CA MET A 1 -37.71 8.08 -0.36
C MET A 1 -36.22 8.38 -0.60
N GLY A 2 -35.36 7.35 -0.68
CA GLY A 2 -33.90 7.51 -0.85
C GLY A 2 -33.26 6.55 -1.87
N ARG A 3 -34.07 5.85 -2.68
CA ARG A 3 -33.61 4.78 -3.60
C ARG A 3 -33.42 5.22 -5.06
N VAL A 4 -33.70 6.48 -5.41
CA VAL A 4 -33.62 6.96 -6.81
C VAL A 4 -32.26 7.61 -7.11
N GLY A 5 -31.65 8.34 -6.16
CA GLY A 5 -30.35 8.99 -6.37
C GLY A 5 -29.16 8.03 -6.51
N SER A 6 -29.10 6.96 -5.71
CA SER A 6 -27.97 6.01 -5.73
C SER A 6 -27.91 5.14 -7.01
N LYS A 7 -29.05 4.68 -7.53
CA LYS A 7 -29.09 3.89 -8.79
C LYS A 7 -28.79 4.74 -10.03
N ILE A 8 -29.18 6.02 -10.03
CA ILE A 8 -28.87 6.97 -11.13
C ILE A 8 -27.38 7.32 -11.12
N ARG A 9 -26.80 7.52 -9.94
CA ARG A 9 -25.36 7.80 -9.77
C ARG A 9 -24.47 6.62 -10.21
N MET A 10 -24.84 5.40 -9.85
CA MET A 10 -24.15 4.16 -10.28
C MET A 10 -24.23 3.94 -11.80
N LYS A 11 -25.38 4.26 -12.43
CA LYS A 11 -25.52 4.23 -13.89
C LYS A 11 -24.66 5.31 -14.59
N LYS A 12 -24.55 6.51 -13.99
CA LYS A 12 -23.72 7.62 -14.50
C LYS A 12 -22.24 7.27 -14.47
N ILE A 13 -21.77 6.64 -13.39
CA ILE A 13 -20.39 6.13 -13.23
C ILE A 13 -20.05 5.05 -14.27
N ARG A 14 -20.91 4.05 -14.46
CA ARG A 14 -20.72 2.98 -15.47
C ARG A 14 -20.64 3.52 -16.90
N LYS A 15 -21.32 4.63 -17.19
CA LYS A 15 -21.27 5.32 -18.48
C LYS A 15 -19.95 6.10 -18.65
N GLN A 16 -19.49 6.79 -17.61
CA GLN A 16 -18.25 7.58 -17.63
C GLN A 16 -17.00 6.71 -17.81
N LEU A 17 -17.01 5.50 -17.24
CA LEU A 17 -16.00 4.48 -17.53
C LEU A 17 -15.92 4.20 -19.04
N ARG A 18 -17.06 4.05 -19.73
CA ARG A 18 -17.14 3.70 -21.17
C ARG A 18 -16.64 4.79 -22.12
N GLU A 19 -16.88 6.06 -21.81
CA GLU A 19 -16.44 7.19 -22.65
C GLU A 19 -14.93 7.39 -22.62
N PHE A 20 -14.29 7.20 -21.46
CA PHE A 20 -12.84 7.21 -21.31
C PHE A 20 -12.12 6.13 -22.11
N LEU A 21 -12.74 4.95 -22.17
CA LEU A 21 -12.17 3.81 -22.84
C LEU A 21 -12.16 3.98 -24.37
N ARG A 22 -13.01 4.86 -24.91
CA ARG A 22 -12.93 5.33 -26.30
C ARG A 22 -11.86 6.40 -26.53
N SER A 23 -11.52 7.21 -25.51
CA SER A 23 -10.54 8.30 -25.65
C SER A 23 -9.07 7.85 -25.58
N LYS A 24 -8.78 6.58 -25.24
CA LYS A 24 -7.43 6.00 -25.30
C LYS A 24 -6.82 5.95 -26.72
N ARG A 25 -7.58 6.31 -27.78
CA ARG A 25 -7.08 6.39 -29.16
C ARG A 25 -6.41 7.71 -29.55
N GLU A 26 -6.41 8.74 -28.69
CA GLU A 26 -5.71 9.99 -28.99
C GLU A 26 -4.45 10.13 -28.15
N LEU A 27 -3.32 9.69 -28.74
CA LEU A 27 -1.99 10.11 -28.31
C LEU A 27 -1.91 11.63 -28.41
N PHE A 28 -1.45 12.25 -27.32
CA PHE A 28 -1.19 13.68 -27.21
C PHE A 28 -0.36 14.18 -28.41
N LYS A 29 -1.00 14.91 -29.33
CA LYS A 29 -0.27 15.82 -30.22
C LYS A 29 0.02 17.09 -29.44
N ILE A 30 1.27 17.23 -29.01
CA ILE A 30 1.81 18.48 -28.49
C ILE A 30 1.82 19.47 -29.66
N SER A 31 0.85 20.38 -29.70
CA SER A 31 0.92 21.56 -30.57
C SER A 31 1.98 22.51 -30.02
N GLU A 32 2.86 23.05 -30.86
CA GLU A 32 3.74 24.17 -30.50
C GLU A 32 2.94 25.28 -29.81
N ARG A 33 3.29 25.62 -28.57
CA ARG A 33 2.55 26.60 -27.75
C ARG A 33 3.42 27.80 -27.42
N MET A 34 2.91 28.97 -27.79
CA MET A 34 3.47 30.27 -27.44
C MET A 34 3.24 30.57 -25.96
N THR A 35 4.30 30.95 -25.24
CA THR A 35 4.21 31.54 -23.90
C THR A 35 3.61 32.94 -23.98
N MET A 36 2.49 33.17 -23.29
CA MET A 36 1.88 34.50 -23.19
C MET A 36 2.52 35.31 -22.06
N SER A 37 2.73 36.62 -22.29
CA SER A 37 3.15 37.55 -21.23
C SER A 37 2.05 37.65 -20.16
N LYS A 38 2.39 37.33 -18.90
CA LYS A 38 1.46 37.35 -17.75
C LYS A 38 1.43 38.74 -17.09
N VAL A 39 0.24 39.24 -16.79
CA VAL A 39 0.03 40.48 -16.02
C VAL A 39 -0.42 40.10 -14.61
N TYR A 40 0.33 40.53 -13.59
CA TYR A 40 0.03 40.26 -12.18
C TYR A 40 -0.59 41.48 -11.48
N PRO A 41 -1.46 41.28 -10.46
CA PRO A 41 -1.98 39.98 -10.01
C PRO A 41 -2.98 39.37 -10.99
N ILE A 42 -2.99 38.05 -11.09
CA ILE A 42 -3.98 37.32 -11.89
C ILE A 42 -5.26 37.21 -11.06
N HIS A 43 -6.40 37.55 -11.64
CA HIS A 43 -7.67 37.62 -10.92
C HIS A 43 -8.55 36.39 -11.20
N PHE A 44 -9.18 35.86 -10.15
CA PHE A 44 -10.01 34.67 -10.18
C PHE A 44 -11.38 34.86 -9.51
N GLY A 45 -12.30 33.95 -9.83
CA GLY A 45 -13.66 33.92 -9.29
C GLY A 45 -14.57 35.02 -9.84
N LYS A 46 -15.84 34.99 -9.42
CA LYS A 46 -16.86 35.95 -9.88
C LYS A 46 -16.38 37.39 -9.66
N LYS A 47 -16.33 38.17 -10.75
CA LYS A 47 -15.86 39.57 -10.80
C LYS A 47 -14.38 39.78 -10.39
N GLY A 48 -13.53 38.74 -10.46
CA GLY A 48 -12.11 38.87 -10.15
C GLY A 48 -11.84 39.12 -8.66
N ARG A 49 -12.64 38.51 -7.77
CA ARG A 49 -12.57 38.75 -6.33
C ARG A 49 -11.26 38.28 -5.68
N TYR A 50 -10.59 37.29 -6.27
CA TYR A 50 -9.39 36.69 -5.69
C TYR A 50 -8.16 37.00 -6.53
N GLU A 51 -7.02 37.21 -5.88
CA GLU A 51 -5.78 37.67 -6.52
C GLU A 51 -4.65 36.65 -6.32
N LEU A 52 -3.98 36.24 -7.40
CA LEU A 52 -2.75 35.46 -7.38
C LEU A 52 -1.57 36.33 -7.79
N THR A 53 -0.61 36.49 -6.87
CA THR A 53 0.63 37.21 -7.13
C THR A 53 1.65 36.32 -7.85
N GLU A 54 2.65 36.94 -8.47
CA GLU A 54 3.80 36.22 -9.05
C GLU A 54 4.53 35.36 -8.01
N SER A 55 4.72 35.89 -6.79
CA SER A 55 5.34 35.16 -5.69
C SER A 55 4.55 33.91 -5.28
N ALA A 56 3.22 34.00 -5.24
CA ALA A 56 2.36 32.88 -4.92
C ALA A 56 2.36 31.82 -6.03
N LEU A 57 2.38 32.24 -7.31
CA LEU A 57 2.52 31.30 -8.42
C LEU A 57 3.87 30.58 -8.37
N LYS A 58 4.96 31.29 -8.10
CA LYS A 58 6.29 30.69 -7.92
C LYS A 58 6.33 29.72 -6.73
N HIS A 59 5.70 30.07 -5.62
CA HIS A 59 5.53 29.20 -4.46
C HIS A 59 4.80 27.89 -4.82
N ILE A 60 3.73 27.98 -5.63
CA ILE A 60 2.99 26.79 -6.12
C ILE A 60 3.88 25.95 -7.03
N PHE A 61 4.52 26.60 -8.01
CA PHE A 61 5.25 25.93 -9.08
C PHE A 61 6.58 25.36 -8.58
N SER A 62 7.50 26.21 -8.14
CA SER A 62 8.86 25.82 -7.75
C SER A 62 8.98 25.40 -6.29
N GLY A 63 8.07 25.84 -5.42
CA GLY A 63 8.23 25.74 -3.98
C GLY A 63 9.23 26.75 -3.41
N ASP A 64 9.20 26.90 -2.09
CA ASP A 64 10.13 27.73 -1.35
C ASP A 64 11.15 26.85 -0.64
N THR A 65 12.43 27.21 -0.75
CA THR A 65 13.52 26.52 -0.05
C THR A 65 14.21 27.43 0.97
N ALA A 66 14.82 26.82 1.97
CA ALA A 66 15.65 27.45 2.98
C ALA A 66 16.97 26.69 3.12
N ILE A 67 18.02 27.39 3.56
CA ILE A 67 19.32 26.77 3.84
C ILE A 67 19.40 26.48 5.34
N ARG A 68 19.56 25.20 5.69
CA ARG A 68 19.69 24.71 7.06
C ARG A 68 21.15 24.33 7.33
N PRO A 69 21.78 24.80 8.41
CA PRO A 69 23.08 24.29 8.83
C PRO A 69 22.92 22.88 9.39
N VAL A 70 23.77 21.96 8.95
CA VAL A 70 23.80 20.56 9.42
C VAL A 70 25.19 20.28 9.95
N SER A 71 25.27 19.63 11.11
CA SER A 71 26.54 19.16 11.67
C SER A 71 26.56 17.64 11.53
N SER A 72 27.38 17.13 10.61
CA SER A 72 27.60 15.68 10.46
C SER A 72 29.06 15.38 10.73
N GLN A 73 29.32 14.40 11.61
CA GLN A 73 30.68 13.96 11.96
C GLN A 73 31.64 15.10 12.36
N GLY A 74 31.15 16.13 13.04
CA GLY A 74 31.94 17.28 13.48
C GLY A 74 32.24 18.33 12.40
N VAL A 75 31.79 18.12 11.15
CA VAL A 75 31.88 19.10 10.06
C VAL A 75 30.54 19.81 9.90
N ARG A 76 30.58 21.14 9.85
CA ARG A 76 29.40 21.98 9.62
C ARG A 76 29.21 22.20 8.12
N THR A 77 28.13 21.64 7.57
CA THR A 77 27.70 21.83 6.18
C THR A 77 26.36 22.55 6.14
N THR A 78 25.87 22.81 4.93
CA THR A 78 24.55 23.39 4.70
C THR A 78 23.75 22.49 3.79
N GLU A 79 22.45 22.37 4.06
CA GLU A 79 21.51 21.59 3.29
C GLU A 79 20.34 22.47 2.84
N VAL A 80 19.89 22.29 1.61
CA VAL A 80 18.68 22.95 1.09
C VAL A 80 17.46 22.16 1.57
N VAL A 81 16.46 22.82 2.13
CA VAL A 81 15.24 22.17 2.63
C VAL A 81 14.00 22.94 2.23
N LEU A 82 12.87 22.26 2.09
CA LEU A 82 11.59 22.83 1.76
C LEU A 82 11.01 23.65 2.93
N SER A 83 10.73 24.93 2.70
CA SER A 83 10.07 25.83 3.65
C SER A 83 8.61 26.10 3.34
N GLY A 84 8.12 25.77 2.15
CA GLY A 84 6.73 25.96 1.74
C GLY A 84 6.50 25.54 0.28
N GLY A 85 5.25 25.37 -0.15
CA GLY A 85 4.92 25.15 -1.57
C GLY A 85 5.34 23.79 -2.11
N LEU A 86 5.81 23.73 -3.35
CA LEU A 86 6.24 22.51 -4.09
C LEU A 86 5.06 21.62 -4.50
N HIS A 87 4.41 21.99 -5.60
CA HIS A 87 3.23 21.30 -6.12
C HIS A 87 3.37 20.86 -7.58
N THR A 88 4.59 20.84 -8.14
CA THR A 88 4.86 20.36 -9.50
C THR A 88 5.99 19.32 -9.50
N TRP A 89 6.08 18.55 -10.58
CA TRP A 89 7.16 17.58 -10.76
C TRP A 89 8.50 18.28 -10.99
N GLU A 90 8.51 19.36 -11.77
CA GLU A 90 9.71 20.16 -12.05
C GLU A 90 10.29 20.78 -10.76
N GLY A 91 9.41 21.28 -9.88
CA GLY A 91 9.82 21.75 -8.56
C GLY A 91 10.47 20.64 -7.73
N TRP A 92 9.89 19.43 -7.76
CA TRP A 92 10.45 18.26 -7.06
C TRP A 92 11.82 17.86 -7.62
N GLU A 93 11.98 17.77 -8.94
CA GLU A 93 13.27 17.46 -9.56
C GLU A 93 14.36 18.48 -9.20
N ASN A 94 13.99 19.76 -9.13
CA ASN A 94 14.89 20.81 -8.68
C ASN A 94 15.34 20.59 -7.23
N LEU A 95 14.40 20.30 -6.32
CA LEU A 95 14.74 20.00 -4.93
C LEU A 95 15.63 18.75 -4.85
N LEU A 96 15.24 17.67 -5.50
CA LEU A 96 15.97 16.39 -5.51
C LEU A 96 17.41 16.53 -6.03
N SER A 97 17.67 17.45 -6.97
CA SER A 97 19.03 17.73 -7.47
C SER A 97 20.02 18.21 -6.39
N HIS A 98 19.52 18.70 -5.25
CA HIS A 98 20.33 19.08 -4.09
C HIS A 98 20.57 17.93 -3.10
N HIS A 99 19.92 16.77 -3.30
CA HIS A 99 19.97 15.60 -2.42
C HIS A 99 20.31 14.34 -3.21
N THR A 100 21.53 14.26 -3.73
CA THR A 100 21.97 13.20 -4.66
C THR A 100 21.96 11.78 -4.09
N ASN A 101 21.93 11.65 -2.75
CA ASN A 101 21.89 10.36 -2.05
C ASN A 101 20.48 9.89 -1.71
N ILE A 102 19.44 10.65 -2.09
CA ILE A 102 18.05 10.23 -1.97
C ILE A 102 17.62 9.57 -3.28
N ALA A 103 17.29 8.29 -3.22
CA ALA A 103 16.93 7.49 -4.39
C ALA A 103 15.42 7.28 -4.53
N HIS A 104 14.96 6.91 -5.71
CA HIS A 104 13.60 6.39 -5.84
C HIS A 104 13.48 5.07 -5.06
N LEU A 105 12.33 4.78 -4.44
CA LEU A 105 12.14 3.61 -3.58
C LEU A 105 12.54 2.30 -4.27
N LEU A 106 12.33 2.16 -5.59
CA LEU A 106 12.75 0.97 -6.34
C LEU A 106 14.28 0.81 -6.43
N GLU A 107 15.04 1.91 -6.43
CA GLU A 107 16.51 1.88 -6.50
C GLU A 107 17.19 1.95 -5.13
N TYR A 108 16.40 2.27 -4.10
CA TYR A 108 16.93 2.47 -2.75
C TYR A 108 17.70 1.24 -2.26
N ASP A 109 18.87 1.52 -1.72
CA ASP A 109 19.84 0.57 -1.20
C ASP A 109 20.34 1.13 0.13
N VAL A 110 19.97 0.49 1.23
CA VAL A 110 20.29 0.93 2.59
C VAL A 110 21.80 1.03 2.82
N ASP A 111 22.60 0.31 2.04
CA ASP A 111 24.07 0.34 2.13
C ASP A 111 24.69 1.52 1.34
N LYS A 112 23.92 2.22 0.49
CA LYS A 112 24.43 3.27 -0.43
C LYS A 112 23.72 4.62 -0.33
N HIS A 113 22.44 4.61 0.01
CA HIS A 113 21.56 5.76 -0.05
C HIS A 113 21.20 6.25 1.34
N ASP A 114 21.06 7.56 1.50
CA ASP A 114 20.71 8.18 2.79
C ASP A 114 19.21 7.99 3.09
N ASP A 115 18.38 8.02 2.04
CA ASP A 115 16.94 7.96 2.16
C ASP A 115 16.29 7.67 0.79
N TRP A 116 14.96 7.63 0.74
CA TRP A 116 14.21 7.41 -0.48
C TRP A 116 12.97 8.28 -0.64
N PHE A 117 12.48 8.35 -1.88
CA PHE A 117 11.17 8.93 -2.19
C PHE A 117 10.32 7.96 -3.00
N PHE A 118 9.01 8.14 -2.97
CA PHE A 118 8.06 7.34 -3.74
C PHE A 118 7.03 8.25 -4.41
N ALA A 119 6.81 8.06 -5.72
CA ALA A 119 5.83 8.82 -6.48
C ALA A 119 4.82 7.86 -7.13
N ARG A 120 3.55 8.26 -7.08
CA ARG A 120 2.45 7.51 -7.69
C ARG A 120 1.52 8.46 -8.43
N GLU A 121 1.17 8.11 -9.66
CA GLU A 121 0.20 8.81 -10.48
C GLU A 121 -1.22 8.31 -10.17
N LEU A 122 -2.10 9.21 -9.74
CA LEU A 122 -3.52 8.92 -9.59
C LEU A 122 -4.20 8.94 -10.97
N GLN A 123 -5.39 8.35 -11.08
CA GLN A 123 -6.14 8.25 -12.35
C GLN A 123 -6.26 9.56 -13.15
N ASN A 124 -6.37 10.69 -12.46
CA ASN A 124 -6.55 12.01 -13.05
C ASN A 124 -5.22 12.70 -13.39
N GLY A 125 -4.10 11.97 -13.26
CA GLY A 125 -2.74 12.44 -13.50
C GLY A 125 -2.09 13.11 -12.27
N VAL A 126 -2.84 13.39 -11.20
CA VAL A 126 -2.28 13.99 -9.97
C VAL A 126 -1.24 13.06 -9.38
N ILE A 127 -0.07 13.60 -9.03
CA ILE A 127 0.99 12.79 -8.41
C ILE A 127 0.88 12.90 -6.89
N THR A 128 0.87 11.75 -6.21
CA THR A 128 1.15 11.69 -4.78
C THR A 128 2.62 11.35 -4.60
N LEU A 129 3.36 12.28 -4.01
CA LEU A 129 4.79 12.19 -3.76
C LEU A 129 5.02 12.02 -2.26
N LYS A 130 5.73 10.98 -1.85
CA LYS A 130 6.16 10.76 -0.47
C LYS A 130 7.66 11.01 -0.38
N ILE A 131 8.05 11.93 0.49
CA ILE A 131 9.44 12.37 0.64
C ILE A 131 9.85 12.45 2.10
N PRO A 132 11.16 12.35 2.41
CA PRO A 132 11.63 12.38 3.78
C PRO A 132 11.29 13.69 4.49
N ARG A 133 10.84 13.60 5.73
CA ARG A 133 10.56 14.71 6.65
C ARG A 133 11.79 15.59 6.86
N GLN A 134 12.99 15.01 6.81
CA GLN A 134 14.23 15.77 6.93
C GLN A 134 14.40 16.82 5.83
N LEU A 135 13.75 16.64 4.66
CA LEU A 135 13.71 17.61 3.58
C LEU A 135 12.83 18.83 3.86
N PHE A 136 12.24 18.95 5.05
CA PHE A 136 11.36 20.06 5.41
C PHE A 136 11.96 20.89 6.54
N THR A 137 11.66 22.19 6.55
CA THR A 137 11.77 22.98 7.78
C THR A 137 10.75 22.50 8.81
N GLY A 138 11.00 22.75 10.10
CA GLY A 138 10.08 22.34 11.17
C GLY A 138 8.67 22.91 11.05
N SER A 139 8.52 24.13 10.50
CA SER A 139 7.21 24.74 10.23
C SER A 139 6.52 24.10 9.01
N ALA A 140 7.24 23.90 7.90
CA ALA A 140 6.70 23.28 6.69
C ALA A 140 6.24 21.83 6.95
N ALA A 141 7.03 21.09 7.73
CA ALA A 141 6.68 19.74 8.18
C ALA A 141 5.36 19.75 8.95
N LYS A 142 5.21 20.61 9.97
CA LYS A 142 4.00 20.71 10.79
C LYS A 142 2.74 21.01 9.98
N ILE A 143 2.83 21.86 8.95
CA ILE A 143 1.70 22.19 8.07
C ILE A 143 1.34 20.99 7.18
N THR A 144 2.37 20.31 6.64
CA THR A 144 2.20 19.17 5.73
C THR A 144 1.71 17.91 6.45
N MET A 145 1.82 17.86 7.79
CA MET A 145 1.27 16.78 8.61
C MET A 145 -0.27 16.77 8.66
N GLN A 146 -1.01 17.79 8.20
CA GLN A 146 -2.47 17.84 8.40
C GLN A 146 -3.35 16.80 7.68
N PRO A 147 -3.03 16.29 6.47
CA PRO A 147 -3.70 15.10 5.91
C PRO A 147 -3.36 13.81 6.67
N ASP A 148 -2.37 13.92 7.57
CA ASP A 148 -1.53 12.87 8.08
C ASP A 148 -1.29 13.10 9.59
N ASN A 149 -2.28 13.67 10.31
CA ASN A 149 -2.20 14.13 11.72
C ASN A 149 -1.68 13.06 12.70
N TYR A 150 -1.45 11.84 12.21
CA TYR A 150 -1.13 10.64 12.94
C TYR A 150 0.20 9.99 12.52
N TYR A 151 0.91 10.46 11.48
CA TYR A 151 2.05 9.74 10.89
C TYR A 151 3.42 10.32 11.31
N LYS A 152 4.25 9.50 11.98
CA LYS A 152 5.68 9.73 12.28
C LYS A 152 6.50 8.61 11.65
N SER A 153 6.60 8.57 10.32
CA SER A 153 7.42 7.56 9.61
C SER A 153 8.78 8.08 9.19
N GLY A 154 9.11 9.33 9.57
CA GLY A 154 10.20 10.04 8.91
C GLY A 154 9.86 10.51 7.49
N TYR A 155 8.65 10.28 6.95
CA TYR A 155 8.22 10.77 5.63
C TYR A 155 6.93 11.60 5.68
N LEU A 156 6.76 12.49 4.71
CA LEU A 156 5.58 13.32 4.50
C LEU A 156 5.10 13.23 3.05
N TRP A 157 3.79 13.25 2.88
CA TRP A 157 3.20 13.25 1.56
C TRP A 157 3.00 14.68 1.02
N LYS A 158 3.20 14.86 -0.29
CA LYS A 158 2.84 16.02 -1.13
C LYS A 158 1.94 15.56 -2.27
N THR A 159 1.05 16.45 -2.70
CA THR A 159 0.29 16.30 -3.94
C THR A 159 0.82 17.29 -4.97
N LEU A 160 1.08 16.78 -6.18
CA LEU A 160 1.57 17.57 -7.30
C LEU A 160 0.55 17.56 -8.43
N TYR A 161 0.52 18.64 -9.20
CA TYR A 161 -0.15 18.68 -10.50
C TYR A 161 0.40 17.58 -11.42
N PRO A 162 -0.37 17.15 -12.44
CA PRO A 162 0.13 16.14 -13.37
C PRO A 162 1.43 16.54 -14.05
N ILE A 163 2.26 15.55 -14.37
CA ILE A 163 3.57 15.77 -14.99
C ILE A 163 3.42 16.56 -16.30
N GLY A 164 4.29 17.55 -16.50
CA GLY A 164 4.29 18.42 -17.68
C GLY A 164 3.31 19.58 -17.63
N TYR A 165 2.60 19.81 -16.51
CA TYR A 165 1.75 20.97 -16.34
C TYR A 165 2.58 22.26 -16.22
N THR A 166 2.31 23.21 -17.11
CA THR A 166 2.95 24.54 -17.06
C THR A 166 2.21 25.49 -16.11
N GLU A 167 2.81 26.65 -15.85
CA GLU A 167 2.12 27.75 -15.14
C GLU A 167 0.76 28.10 -15.78
N ASP A 168 0.68 28.11 -17.11
CA ASP A 168 -0.55 28.47 -17.83
C ASP A 168 -1.64 27.39 -17.66
N ASP A 169 -1.24 26.12 -17.65
CA ASP A 169 -2.17 25.01 -17.39
C ASP A 169 -2.73 25.09 -15.96
N ILE A 170 -1.87 25.40 -14.97
CA ILE A 170 -2.29 25.59 -13.58
C ILE A 170 -3.24 26.78 -13.43
N ILE A 171 -2.94 27.91 -14.07
CA ILE A 171 -3.82 29.09 -14.06
C ILE A 171 -5.18 28.74 -14.65
N LYS A 172 -5.22 28.06 -15.81
CA LYS A 172 -6.47 27.63 -16.44
C LYS A 172 -7.28 26.71 -15.52
N LEU A 173 -6.61 25.77 -14.86
CA LEU A 173 -7.22 24.83 -13.94
C LEU A 173 -7.79 25.55 -12.70
N LEU A 174 -7.08 26.56 -12.18
CA LEU A 174 -7.58 27.42 -11.10
C LEU A 174 -8.81 28.21 -11.54
N THR A 175 -8.84 28.78 -12.75
CA THR A 175 -10.00 29.49 -13.29
C THR A 175 -11.25 28.60 -13.23
N GLU A 176 -11.17 27.38 -13.76
CA GLU A 176 -12.29 26.44 -13.73
C GLU A 176 -12.67 26.02 -12.30
N ALA A 177 -11.67 25.80 -11.43
CA ALA A 177 -11.92 25.45 -10.04
C ALA A 177 -12.68 26.54 -9.28
N PHE A 178 -12.41 27.82 -9.54
CA PHE A 178 -13.14 28.95 -8.94
C PHE A 178 -14.57 29.09 -9.45
N ASP A 179 -14.88 28.60 -10.65
CA ASP A 179 -16.25 28.53 -11.16
C ASP A 179 -17.05 27.38 -10.51
N ASN A 180 -16.33 26.38 -10.00
CA ASN A 180 -16.86 25.14 -9.43
C ASN A 180 -16.41 24.94 -7.97
N ILE A 181 -16.55 25.97 -7.14
CA ILE A 181 -16.30 25.86 -5.70
C ILE A 181 -17.37 24.97 -5.04
N ASP A 182 -16.89 24.09 -4.17
CA ASP A 182 -17.70 23.28 -3.26
C ASP A 182 -17.87 24.05 -1.95
N ASP A 183 -19.03 24.68 -1.83
CA ASP A 183 -19.36 25.55 -0.71
C ASP A 183 -19.51 24.77 0.61
N ASP A 184 -19.84 23.47 0.55
CA ASP A 184 -20.03 22.62 1.72
C ASP A 184 -18.69 22.20 2.35
N ASP A 185 -17.64 22.05 1.54
CA ASP A 185 -16.29 21.66 1.99
C ASP A 185 -15.37 22.87 2.22
N SER A 186 -15.79 24.08 1.80
CA SER A 186 -14.98 25.30 1.83
C SER A 186 -15.20 26.15 3.09
N THR A 187 -14.11 26.78 3.57
CA THR A 187 -14.13 27.79 4.63
C THR A 187 -13.62 29.12 4.09
N TYR A 188 -14.48 30.13 4.03
CA TYR A 188 -14.13 31.45 3.53
C TYR A 188 -13.44 32.32 4.59
N PRO A 189 -12.48 33.19 4.21
CA PRO A 189 -11.91 34.17 5.12
C PRO A 189 -12.98 35.13 5.67
N THR A 190 -12.91 35.44 6.95
CA THR A 190 -13.76 36.42 7.65
C THR A 190 -12.91 37.54 8.25
N SER A 191 -13.56 38.59 8.77
CA SER A 191 -12.86 39.66 9.50
C SER A 191 -12.16 39.16 10.77
N GLU A 192 -12.70 38.12 11.40
CA GLU A 192 -12.13 37.50 12.61
C GLU A 192 -11.09 36.42 12.27
N GLN A 193 -11.33 35.67 11.19
CA GLN A 193 -10.43 34.64 10.68
C GLN A 193 -9.96 35.02 9.27
N GLY A 194 -8.86 35.77 9.22
CA GLY A 194 -8.32 36.27 7.94
C GLY A 194 -7.80 35.20 6.97
N ALA A 195 -7.73 33.93 7.39
CA ALA A 195 -7.32 32.80 6.56
C ALA A 195 -8.53 31.94 6.17
N GLY A 196 -8.55 31.46 4.92
CA GLY A 196 -9.58 30.57 4.41
C GLY A 196 -9.00 29.44 3.56
N VAL A 197 -9.79 28.40 3.35
CA VAL A 197 -9.47 27.25 2.52
C VAL A 197 -10.67 26.94 1.65
N LEU A 198 -10.55 27.13 0.35
CA LEU A 198 -11.58 26.76 -0.60
C LEU A 198 -11.23 25.43 -1.27
N TYR A 199 -12.26 24.66 -1.62
CA TYR A 199 -12.14 23.49 -2.48
C TYR A 199 -12.90 23.73 -3.77
N GLY A 200 -12.20 23.58 -4.89
CA GLY A 200 -12.76 23.76 -6.23
C GLY A 200 -12.47 22.56 -7.12
N TYR A 201 -13.30 22.36 -8.14
CA TYR A 201 -13.16 21.24 -9.08
C TYR A 201 -12.87 21.75 -10.48
N ALA A 202 -11.86 21.18 -11.13
CA ALA A 202 -11.53 21.48 -12.52
C ALA A 202 -11.58 20.21 -13.36
N LEU A 203 -11.64 20.37 -14.68
CA LEU A 203 -11.86 19.32 -15.66
C LEU A 203 -13.12 18.49 -15.32
N VAL A 204 -14.19 19.17 -14.86
CA VAL A 204 -15.43 18.49 -14.42
C VAL A 204 -16.18 17.83 -15.60
N ASN A 205 -15.95 18.34 -16.81
CA ASN A 205 -16.46 17.80 -18.07
C ASN A 205 -15.71 16.55 -18.54
N THR A 206 -14.58 16.22 -17.92
CA THR A 206 -13.81 15.02 -18.21
C THR A 206 -13.69 14.22 -16.92
N PRO A 207 -14.71 13.43 -16.55
CA PRO A 207 -14.83 12.80 -15.22
C PRO A 207 -13.57 12.05 -14.74
N LEU A 208 -12.82 11.45 -15.66
CA LEU A 208 -11.60 10.71 -15.33
C LEU A 208 -10.41 11.60 -15.00
N LYS A 209 -10.43 12.82 -15.53
CA LYS A 209 -9.40 13.84 -15.35
C LYS A 209 -9.85 14.93 -14.39
N THR A 210 -11.04 14.82 -13.80
CA THR A 210 -11.50 15.79 -12.80
C THR A 210 -10.53 15.84 -11.63
N ILE A 211 -10.08 17.05 -11.29
CA ILE A 211 -9.13 17.32 -10.22
C ILE A 211 -9.81 18.19 -9.18
N LYS A 212 -9.76 17.75 -7.91
CA LYS A 212 -10.13 18.60 -6.77
C LYS A 212 -8.90 19.39 -6.35
N LEU A 213 -9.02 20.71 -6.30
CA LEU A 213 -8.00 21.62 -5.80
C LEU A 213 -8.34 22.10 -4.39
N ARG A 214 -7.29 22.21 -3.56
CA ARG A 214 -7.31 22.99 -2.33
C ARG A 214 -6.67 24.35 -2.61
N ILE A 215 -7.37 25.43 -2.27
CA ILE A 215 -6.95 26.81 -2.51
C ILE A 215 -6.87 27.52 -1.15
N GLN A 216 -5.67 27.93 -0.75
CA GLN A 216 -5.41 28.60 0.52
C GLN A 216 -5.45 30.12 0.33
N LEU A 217 -6.22 30.80 1.17
CA LEU A 217 -6.47 32.24 1.06
C LEU A 217 -6.06 32.98 2.33
N ARG A 218 -5.63 34.24 2.16
CA ARG A 218 -5.58 35.24 3.23
C ARG A 218 -6.26 36.53 2.75
N GLY A 219 -7.41 36.86 3.31
CA GLY A 219 -8.28 37.89 2.73
C GLY A 219 -8.71 37.51 1.31
N ASN A 220 -8.40 38.34 0.33
CA ASN A 220 -8.63 38.05 -1.10
C ASN A 220 -7.42 37.41 -1.81
N GLN A 221 -6.27 37.31 -1.14
CA GLN A 221 -5.04 36.83 -1.76
C GLN A 221 -4.91 35.31 -1.69
N ILE A 222 -4.64 34.69 -2.84
CA ILE A 222 -4.29 33.28 -2.94
C ILE A 222 -2.85 33.11 -2.47
N GLN A 223 -2.66 32.34 -1.40
CA GLN A 223 -1.33 32.05 -0.83
C GLN A 223 -0.71 30.81 -1.48
N SER A 224 -1.53 29.80 -1.76
CA SER A 224 -1.13 28.56 -2.41
C SER A 224 -2.35 27.86 -2.98
N ALA A 225 -2.17 27.05 -4.02
CA ALA A 225 -3.20 26.19 -4.56
C ALA A 225 -2.57 24.92 -5.14
N PHE A 226 -3.19 23.78 -4.85
CA PHE A 226 -2.63 22.47 -5.21
C PHE A 226 -3.71 21.39 -5.24
N PRO A 227 -3.49 20.26 -5.94
CA PRO A 227 -4.42 19.13 -5.90
C PRO A 227 -4.66 18.67 -4.47
N ALA A 228 -5.91 18.53 -4.06
CA ALA A 228 -6.25 18.05 -2.73
C ALA A 228 -5.84 16.58 -2.53
N TRP A 229 -5.66 16.18 -1.27
CA TRP A 229 -5.39 14.77 -0.91
C TRP A 229 -6.54 13.85 -1.31
N GLU A 230 -7.76 14.28 -0.98
CA GLU A 230 -9.00 13.57 -1.30
C GLU A 230 -9.41 13.87 -2.74
N GLN A 231 -8.63 13.38 -3.72
CA GLN A 231 -9.00 13.46 -5.12
C GLN A 231 -10.37 12.80 -5.33
N PRO A 232 -11.22 13.35 -6.23
CA PRO A 232 -12.60 12.95 -6.31
C PRO A 232 -12.74 11.50 -6.73
N PHE A 233 -13.68 10.81 -6.08
CA PHE A 233 -14.12 9.52 -6.53
C PHE A 233 -15.03 9.69 -7.74
N THR A 234 -14.48 9.51 -8.94
CA THR A 234 -15.21 9.67 -10.20
C THR A 234 -15.70 8.36 -10.80
N GLY A 235 -15.39 7.22 -10.16
CA GLY A 235 -15.99 5.92 -10.52
C GLY A 235 -15.18 5.06 -11.50
N ASN A 236 -13.86 5.26 -11.60
CA ASN A 236 -13.08 4.73 -12.72
C ASN A 236 -12.01 3.68 -12.33
N ASN A 237 -11.23 3.26 -13.33
CA ASN A 237 -10.20 2.21 -13.27
C ASN A 237 -8.90 2.58 -12.51
N GLY A 238 -8.87 3.69 -11.79
CA GLY A 238 -7.74 4.00 -10.90
C GLY A 238 -8.20 4.46 -9.53
N LYS A 239 -7.36 4.21 -8.53
CA LYS A 239 -7.67 4.49 -7.13
C LYS A 239 -7.32 5.95 -6.79
N PRO A 240 -8.29 6.80 -6.39
CA PRO A 240 -7.97 8.09 -5.76
C PRO A 240 -7.18 7.86 -4.46
N TYR A 241 -6.31 8.80 -4.08
CA TYR A 241 -5.61 8.69 -2.80
C TYR A 241 -6.62 8.62 -1.65
N SER A 242 -6.49 7.61 -0.81
CA SER A 242 -7.25 7.48 0.42
C SER A 242 -6.31 7.36 1.61
N HIS A 243 -6.81 7.63 2.81
CA HIS A 243 -6.01 7.50 4.02
C HIS A 243 -5.50 6.05 4.26
N SER A 244 -6.06 5.03 3.57
CA SER A 244 -5.49 3.68 3.59
C SER A 244 -4.15 3.58 2.86
N ASN A 245 -3.90 4.46 1.88
CA ASN A 245 -2.61 4.56 1.20
C ASN A 245 -1.51 5.17 2.06
N SER A 246 -1.84 5.82 3.18
CA SER A 246 -0.81 6.48 3.98
C SER A 246 0.03 5.49 4.80
N ILE A 247 -0.47 4.28 5.05
CA ILE A 247 0.17 3.24 5.87
C ILE A 247 1.20 2.43 5.07
N SER A 248 0.88 2.14 3.79
CA SER A 248 1.63 1.26 2.91
C SER A 248 2.36 2.04 1.81
N PHE A 249 3.45 1.47 1.29
CA PHE A 249 4.25 2.04 0.20
C PHE A 249 4.23 1.10 -0.99
N ASN A 250 3.04 0.59 -1.25
CA ASN A 250 2.89 -0.50 -2.19
C ASN A 250 3.19 0.01 -3.61
N ILE A 251 4.11 -0.69 -4.28
CA ILE A 251 4.35 -0.53 -5.72
C ILE A 251 3.09 -0.96 -6.45
N ALA A 252 2.67 -0.15 -7.41
CA ALA A 252 1.49 -0.41 -8.22
C ALA A 252 1.83 -0.12 -9.68
N GLY A 253 0.99 -0.57 -10.63
CA GLY A 253 1.12 -0.15 -12.03
C GLY A 253 1.00 1.37 -12.26
N SER A 254 0.62 2.12 -11.22
CA SER A 254 0.54 3.59 -11.20
C SER A 254 1.76 4.26 -10.56
N THR A 255 2.78 3.50 -10.15
CA THR A 255 4.06 4.07 -9.71
C THR A 255 4.63 4.90 -10.86
N VAL A 256 5.10 6.12 -10.57
CA VAL A 256 5.69 6.98 -11.59
C VAL A 256 7.04 6.40 -11.97
N PHE A 257 7.09 5.71 -13.11
CA PHE A 257 8.31 5.19 -13.67
C PHE A 257 8.98 6.27 -14.51
N HIS A 258 10.20 6.64 -14.13
CA HIS A 258 11.11 7.34 -15.02
C HIS A 258 12.01 6.28 -15.66
N GLU A 259 12.28 6.32 -16.96
CA GLU A 259 13.21 5.39 -17.66
C GLU A 259 14.61 5.34 -17.01
N LYS A 260 14.95 6.34 -16.18
CA LYS A 260 16.18 6.39 -15.41
C LYS A 260 16.23 5.30 -14.32
N PHE A 261 15.08 4.80 -13.90
CA PHE A 261 14.89 3.87 -12.78
C PHE A 261 14.43 2.47 -13.23
N SER A 262 14.76 2.06 -14.46
CA SER A 262 14.25 0.83 -15.08
C SER A 262 15.30 -0.27 -15.27
N ASN A 263 16.38 -0.26 -14.46
CA ASN A 263 17.43 -1.27 -14.63
C ASN A 263 16.89 -2.66 -14.29
N PRO A 264 17.19 -3.71 -15.07
CA PRO A 264 16.85 -5.07 -14.71
C PRO A 264 17.65 -5.43 -13.45
N TRP A 265 16.93 -5.69 -12.38
CA TRP A 265 17.50 -5.61 -11.06
C TRP A 265 18.04 -6.96 -10.58
N GLY A 266 19.34 -7.14 -10.76
CA GLY A 266 20.06 -8.32 -10.31
C GLY A 266 20.97 -8.87 -11.41
N HIS A 267 22.06 -9.51 -11.00
CA HIS A 267 23.05 -10.07 -11.93
C HIS A 267 22.51 -11.28 -12.72
N ILE A 268 21.36 -11.84 -12.31
CA ILE A 268 20.67 -12.93 -13.01
C ILE A 268 19.98 -12.49 -14.31
N PHE A 269 19.79 -11.18 -14.52
CA PHE A 269 19.15 -10.68 -15.74
C PHE A 269 20.19 -10.37 -16.82
N GLN A 270 20.18 -11.14 -17.91
CA GLN A 270 20.98 -10.88 -19.11
C GLN A 270 20.05 -10.35 -20.20
N GLU A 271 20.30 -9.14 -20.70
CA GLU A 271 19.47 -8.50 -21.75
C GLU A 271 17.96 -8.44 -21.41
N LYS A 272 17.63 -8.28 -20.12
CA LYS A 272 16.26 -8.27 -19.53
C LYS A 272 15.58 -9.65 -19.42
N TYR A 273 16.26 -10.75 -19.73
CA TYR A 273 15.78 -12.12 -19.52
C TYR A 273 16.49 -12.78 -18.33
N PRO A 274 15.80 -13.61 -17.52
CA PRO A 274 16.43 -14.35 -16.43
C PRO A 274 17.33 -15.46 -16.98
N SER A 275 18.55 -15.56 -16.46
CA SER A 275 19.50 -16.64 -16.75
C SER A 275 19.33 -17.77 -15.75
N THR A 276 18.99 -18.97 -16.24
CA THR A 276 18.88 -20.19 -15.44
C THR A 276 20.20 -20.50 -14.72
N ASP A 277 21.32 -20.49 -15.44
CA ASP A 277 22.64 -20.78 -14.87
C ASP A 277 23.01 -19.82 -13.74
N ALA A 278 22.77 -18.52 -13.94
CA ALA A 278 23.07 -17.53 -12.91
C ALA A 278 22.17 -17.67 -11.68
N LEU A 279 20.89 -18.00 -11.88
CA LEU A 279 19.94 -18.23 -10.78
C LEU A 279 20.32 -19.48 -9.97
N LEU A 280 20.72 -20.57 -10.63
CA LEU A 280 21.16 -21.80 -9.96
C LEU A 280 22.49 -21.58 -9.22
N ASP A 281 23.45 -20.86 -9.82
CA ASP A 281 24.77 -20.60 -9.23
C ASP A 281 24.71 -19.87 -7.88
N ILE A 282 23.79 -18.92 -7.74
CA ILE A 282 23.65 -18.14 -6.50
C ILE A 282 22.75 -18.79 -5.44
N THR A 283 21.90 -19.75 -5.84
CA THR A 283 20.93 -20.35 -4.94
C THR A 283 21.64 -21.34 -4.01
N PRO A 284 21.47 -21.26 -2.68
CA PRO A 284 22.13 -22.18 -1.76
C PRO A 284 21.81 -23.66 -2.05
N THR A 285 22.81 -24.53 -1.94
CA THR A 285 22.69 -25.96 -2.29
C THR A 285 21.54 -26.67 -1.56
N PHE A 286 21.33 -26.38 -0.28
CA PHE A 286 20.26 -27.00 0.51
C PHE A 286 18.85 -26.60 0.05
N ILE A 287 18.72 -25.46 -0.64
CA ILE A 287 17.49 -25.01 -1.29
C ILE A 287 17.29 -25.77 -2.61
N LEU A 288 18.33 -25.87 -3.44
CA LEU A 288 18.27 -26.60 -4.71
C LEU A 288 17.85 -28.06 -4.50
N GLN A 289 18.35 -28.67 -3.43
CA GLN A 289 18.06 -30.06 -3.04
C GLN A 289 16.74 -30.24 -2.26
N ARG A 290 15.95 -29.18 -2.06
CA ARG A 290 14.68 -29.27 -1.34
C ARG A 290 13.73 -30.24 -2.07
N PRO A 291 13.22 -31.28 -1.40
CA PRO A 291 12.26 -32.17 -2.04
C PRO A 291 10.98 -31.41 -2.40
N ARG A 292 10.32 -31.73 -3.52
CA ARG A 292 8.99 -31.21 -3.80
C ARG A 292 7.99 -31.81 -2.79
N ARG A 293 7.09 -30.98 -2.26
CA ARG A 293 6.06 -31.43 -1.33
C ARG A 293 5.12 -32.42 -2.02
N ASP A 294 4.93 -33.59 -1.42
CA ASP A 294 3.86 -34.52 -1.80
C ASP A 294 2.51 -33.95 -1.35
N SER A 295 1.54 -33.88 -2.28
CA SER A 295 0.17 -33.40 -2.01
C SER A 295 -0.60 -34.19 -0.93
N SER A 296 -0.15 -35.39 -0.58
CA SER A 296 -0.70 -36.18 0.53
C SER A 296 -0.24 -35.71 1.91
N ILE A 297 0.85 -34.94 1.98
CA ILE A 297 1.39 -34.35 3.21
C ILE A 297 0.81 -32.95 3.35
N SER A 298 0.12 -32.67 4.46
CA SER A 298 -0.38 -31.32 4.75
C SER A 298 0.77 -30.32 4.83
N ILE A 299 0.51 -29.07 4.46
CA ILE A 299 1.51 -28.00 4.54
C ILE A 299 2.12 -27.84 5.93
N ASP A 300 1.33 -27.94 7.01
CA ASP A 300 1.85 -27.84 8.37
C ASP A 300 2.84 -28.99 8.68
N ASN A 301 2.51 -30.23 8.32
CA ASN A 301 3.42 -31.37 8.49
C ASN A 301 4.68 -31.25 7.63
N TRP A 302 4.54 -30.73 6.41
CA TRP A 302 5.67 -30.49 5.51
C TRP A 302 6.65 -29.47 6.10
N ARG A 303 6.13 -28.36 6.64
CA ARG A 303 6.94 -27.33 7.30
C ARG A 303 7.66 -27.88 8.52
N ASP A 304 6.97 -28.65 9.37
CA ASP A 304 7.58 -29.28 10.55
C ASP A 304 8.70 -30.26 10.18
N MET A 305 8.52 -31.02 9.08
CA MET A 305 9.56 -31.90 8.56
C MET A 305 10.76 -31.09 8.04
N ARG A 306 10.48 -30.05 7.25
CA ARG A 306 11.51 -29.21 6.65
C ARG A 306 12.30 -28.44 7.70
N GLU A 307 11.64 -27.89 8.71
CA GLU A 307 12.31 -27.20 9.82
C GLU A 307 13.31 -28.12 10.53
N LYS A 308 12.93 -29.39 10.80
CA LYS A 308 13.85 -30.37 11.39
C LYS A 308 15.08 -30.64 10.51
N GLU A 309 14.90 -30.75 9.19
CA GLU A 309 16.03 -30.89 8.27
C GLU A 309 16.95 -29.66 8.33
N LEU A 310 16.38 -28.46 8.33
CA LEU A 310 17.15 -27.21 8.41
C LEU A 310 17.90 -27.07 9.75
N MET A 311 17.27 -27.49 10.85
CA MET A 311 17.90 -27.57 12.18
C MET A 311 19.06 -28.55 12.22
N GLU A 312 18.99 -29.68 11.50
CA GLU A 312 20.07 -30.67 11.46
C GLU A 312 21.28 -30.19 10.65
N ILE A 313 21.06 -29.46 9.56
CA ILE A 313 22.17 -28.97 8.71
C ILE A 313 22.87 -27.74 9.32
N ALA A 314 22.14 -26.85 9.98
CA ALA A 314 22.64 -25.53 10.39
C ALA A 314 23.88 -25.58 11.31
N PRO A 315 23.97 -26.44 12.35
CA PRO A 315 25.12 -26.49 13.25
C PRO A 315 26.41 -26.98 12.57
N SER A 316 26.28 -27.77 11.50
CA SER A 316 27.40 -28.37 10.78
C SER A 316 27.88 -27.53 9.58
N MET A 317 27.20 -26.42 9.29
CA MET A 317 27.44 -25.63 8.10
C MET A 317 28.76 -24.85 8.19
N PRO A 318 29.68 -24.99 7.22
CA PRO A 318 30.92 -24.22 7.19
C PRO A 318 30.68 -22.71 7.08
N TYR A 319 31.64 -21.92 7.58
CA TYR A 319 31.61 -20.46 7.51
C TYR A 319 31.40 -19.93 6.09
N GLU A 320 32.03 -20.55 5.08
CA GLU A 320 31.91 -20.16 3.67
C GLU A 320 30.50 -20.38 3.12
N GLU A 321 29.81 -21.45 3.52
CA GLU A 321 28.42 -21.72 3.14
C GLU A 321 27.47 -20.70 3.79
N LEU A 322 27.69 -20.37 5.07
CA LEU A 322 26.94 -19.31 5.77
C LEU A 322 27.13 -17.94 5.08
N GLN A 323 28.35 -17.63 4.63
CA GLN A 323 28.61 -16.42 3.85
C GLN A 323 27.89 -16.42 2.50
N ARG A 324 27.78 -17.57 1.83
CA ARG A 324 26.99 -17.68 0.59
C ARG A 324 25.52 -17.39 0.83
N ILE A 325 24.95 -17.88 1.92
CA ILE A 325 23.56 -17.56 2.32
C ILE A 325 23.40 -16.06 2.54
N GLU A 326 24.32 -15.43 3.27
CA GLU A 326 24.29 -13.98 3.49
C GLU A 326 24.40 -13.19 2.19
N ILE A 327 25.28 -13.60 1.27
CA ILE A 327 25.42 -12.98 -0.05
C ILE A 327 24.12 -13.13 -0.85
N TYR A 328 23.53 -14.33 -0.87
CA TYR A 328 22.25 -14.60 -1.54
C TYR A 328 21.12 -13.72 -0.98
N LEU A 329 20.98 -13.65 0.35
CA LEU A 329 19.97 -12.80 1.00
C LEU A 329 20.22 -11.31 0.78
N ARG A 330 21.47 -10.89 0.57
CA ARG A 330 21.82 -9.50 0.24
C ARG A 330 21.61 -9.14 -1.21
N ASP A 331 21.53 -10.13 -2.11
CA ASP A 331 21.29 -9.89 -3.52
C ASP A 331 19.94 -9.18 -3.72
N TYR A 332 19.87 -8.39 -4.78
CA TYR A 332 18.65 -7.67 -5.14
C TYR A 332 17.47 -8.63 -5.33
N ILE A 333 17.73 -9.82 -5.90
CA ILE A 333 16.69 -10.80 -6.20
C ILE A 333 15.93 -11.24 -4.95
N CYS A 334 16.58 -11.23 -3.79
CA CYS A 334 15.97 -11.58 -2.52
C CYS A 334 15.58 -10.34 -1.73
N SER A 335 16.50 -9.38 -1.57
CA SER A 335 16.31 -8.27 -0.63
C SER A 335 15.42 -7.14 -1.10
N LYS A 336 15.17 -7.00 -2.41
CA LYS A 336 14.47 -5.83 -2.95
C LYS A 336 13.10 -6.14 -3.56
N ASP A 337 13.05 -6.87 -4.67
CA ASP A 337 11.80 -7.21 -5.37
C ASP A 337 11.69 -8.70 -5.74
N PRO A 338 11.68 -9.62 -4.75
CA PRO A 338 11.56 -11.05 -5.01
C PRO A 338 10.29 -11.43 -5.78
N TYR A 339 9.20 -10.67 -5.63
CA TYR A 339 7.97 -10.92 -6.37
C TYR A 339 8.11 -10.62 -7.87
N GLY A 340 8.68 -9.46 -8.22
CA GLY A 340 8.93 -9.09 -9.61
C GLY A 340 9.89 -10.07 -10.31
N VAL A 341 10.90 -10.56 -9.59
CA VAL A 341 11.83 -11.56 -10.10
C VAL A 341 11.12 -12.91 -10.32
N GLN A 342 10.35 -13.39 -9.34
CA GLN A 342 9.59 -14.64 -9.49
C GLN A 342 8.61 -14.57 -10.68
N CYS A 343 7.88 -13.46 -10.83
CA CYS A 343 7.04 -13.22 -12.01
C CYS A 343 7.84 -13.35 -13.32
N SER A 344 9.03 -12.76 -13.37
CA SER A 344 9.88 -12.77 -14.57
C SER A 344 10.41 -14.17 -14.89
N ILE A 345 10.75 -14.97 -13.88
CA ILE A 345 11.18 -16.36 -14.03
C ILE A 345 10.04 -17.19 -14.62
N TYR A 346 8.85 -17.16 -14.01
CA TYR A 346 7.71 -17.96 -14.49
C TYR A 346 7.29 -17.56 -15.91
N THR A 347 7.20 -16.27 -16.20
CA THR A 347 6.82 -15.78 -17.53
C THR A 347 7.84 -16.11 -18.62
N SER A 348 9.10 -16.34 -18.26
CA SER A 348 10.17 -16.63 -19.23
C SER A 348 10.55 -18.11 -19.31
N LEU A 349 10.37 -18.88 -18.22
CA LEU A 349 11.00 -20.20 -18.02
C LEU A 349 10.03 -21.28 -17.51
N LEU A 350 8.70 -21.09 -17.61
CA LEU A 350 7.69 -22.03 -17.07
C LEU A 350 8.00 -23.50 -17.40
N ASP A 351 8.26 -23.82 -18.67
CA ASP A 351 8.49 -25.21 -19.09
C ASP A 351 9.68 -25.84 -18.37
N GLN A 352 10.75 -25.07 -18.14
CA GLN A 352 11.94 -25.53 -17.41
C GLN A 352 11.63 -25.66 -15.92
N VAL A 353 10.94 -24.68 -15.33
CA VAL A 353 10.49 -24.72 -13.92
C VAL A 353 9.65 -25.98 -13.66
N CYS A 354 8.78 -26.38 -14.59
CA CYS A 354 7.98 -27.59 -14.42
C CYS A 354 8.81 -28.88 -14.45
N GLN A 355 9.88 -28.93 -15.27
CA GLN A 355 10.66 -30.13 -15.55
C GLN A 355 11.87 -30.33 -14.64
N ASP A 356 12.38 -29.26 -14.04
CA ASP A 356 13.59 -29.25 -13.24
C ASP A 356 13.27 -28.88 -11.77
N ASP A 357 13.57 -29.78 -10.85
CA ASP A 357 13.33 -29.59 -9.42
C ASP A 357 14.24 -28.51 -8.82
N GLU A 358 15.49 -28.41 -9.27
CA GLU A 358 16.45 -27.42 -8.79
C GLU A 358 16.00 -26.01 -9.22
N LEU A 359 15.59 -25.87 -10.48
CA LEU A 359 15.07 -24.59 -10.99
C LEU A 359 13.74 -24.22 -10.36
N PHE A 360 12.83 -25.19 -10.16
CA PHE A 360 11.61 -24.95 -9.40
C PHE A 360 11.90 -24.39 -8.02
N ASN A 361 12.87 -24.99 -7.32
CA ASN A 361 13.26 -24.54 -5.99
C ASN A 361 13.88 -23.15 -6.00
N ALA A 362 14.77 -22.87 -6.95
CA ALA A 362 15.38 -21.56 -7.11
C ALA A 362 14.35 -20.46 -7.43
N ALA A 363 13.25 -20.81 -8.12
CA ALA A 363 12.16 -19.88 -8.42
C ALA A 363 11.29 -19.51 -7.20
N GLN A 364 11.29 -20.29 -6.12
CA GLN A 364 10.46 -20.01 -4.92
C GLN A 364 11.13 -18.99 -3.97
N LEU A 365 11.41 -17.79 -4.46
CA LEU A 365 12.26 -16.80 -3.77
C LEU A 365 11.85 -16.48 -2.32
N PHE A 366 10.55 -16.31 -2.05
CA PHE A 366 10.08 -16.04 -0.69
C PHE A 366 10.23 -17.23 0.27
N GLU A 367 10.05 -18.46 -0.21
CA GLU A 367 10.36 -19.66 0.57
C GLU A 367 11.84 -19.72 0.87
N ASN A 368 12.67 -19.48 -0.15
CA ASN A 368 14.12 -19.53 -0.02
C ASN A 368 14.62 -18.50 1.00
N ILE A 369 14.03 -17.30 1.03
CA ILE A 369 14.34 -16.28 2.05
C ILE A 369 14.00 -16.79 3.46
N ALA A 370 12.82 -17.37 3.65
CA ALA A 370 12.40 -17.89 4.96
C ALA A 370 13.33 -19.03 5.45
N GLU A 371 13.59 -20.03 4.61
CA GLU A 371 14.46 -21.16 4.96
C GLU A 371 15.91 -20.71 5.21
N CYS A 372 16.44 -19.77 4.42
CA CYS A 372 17.77 -19.20 4.66
C CYS A 372 17.87 -18.51 6.03
N ILE A 373 16.83 -17.76 6.41
CA ILE A 373 16.79 -17.10 7.73
C ILE A 373 16.65 -18.12 8.86
N GLN A 374 15.90 -19.21 8.66
CA GLN A 374 15.82 -20.31 9.63
C GLN A 374 17.20 -20.96 9.84
N VAL A 375 17.93 -21.29 8.76
CA VAL A 375 19.30 -21.83 8.85
C VAL A 375 20.23 -20.88 9.61
N LEU A 376 20.23 -19.59 9.26
CA LEU A 376 21.05 -18.60 9.99
C LEU A 376 20.63 -18.48 11.46
N THR A 377 19.33 -18.56 11.77
CA THR A 377 18.80 -18.47 13.14
C THR A 377 19.25 -19.66 13.98
N HIS A 378 19.16 -20.88 13.45
CA HIS A 378 19.65 -22.07 14.16
C HIS A 378 21.18 -22.04 14.35
N CYS A 379 21.92 -21.53 13.36
CA CYS A 379 23.35 -21.29 13.51
C CYS A 379 23.64 -20.24 14.61
N ASP A 380 22.87 -19.16 14.67
CA ASP A 380 23.00 -18.11 15.69
C ASP A 380 22.70 -18.65 17.10
N ILE A 381 21.69 -19.52 17.24
CA ILE A 381 21.34 -20.19 18.51
C ILE A 381 22.52 -21.01 19.06
N GLU A 382 23.17 -21.81 18.21
CA GLU A 382 24.27 -22.68 18.62
C GLU A 382 25.58 -21.89 18.87
N ASN A 383 25.86 -20.90 18.03
CA ASN A 383 27.17 -20.23 18.02
C ASN A 383 27.16 -18.84 18.70
N GLY A 384 26.02 -18.35 19.13
CA GLY A 384 25.88 -17.02 19.74
C GLY A 384 26.17 -15.86 18.79
N THR A 385 25.90 -16.04 17.49
CA THR A 385 26.06 -15.00 16.47
C THR A 385 24.75 -14.20 16.27
N ARG A 386 24.75 -13.26 15.32
CA ARG A 386 23.58 -12.38 15.02
C ARG A 386 23.31 -12.25 13.51
N ARG A 387 23.73 -13.23 12.72
CA ARG A 387 23.70 -13.20 11.24
C ARG A 387 22.27 -13.08 10.72
N ALA A 388 21.36 -13.85 11.32
CA ALA A 388 19.94 -13.84 10.95
C ALA A 388 19.32 -12.48 11.24
N ILE A 389 19.59 -11.88 12.41
CA ILE A 389 19.07 -10.56 12.79
C ILE A 389 19.54 -9.49 11.80
N ASP A 390 20.82 -9.47 11.47
CA ASP A 390 21.37 -8.48 10.54
C ASP A 390 20.79 -8.64 9.13
N ALA A 391 20.58 -9.88 8.67
CA ALA A 391 19.92 -10.18 7.40
C ALA A 391 18.43 -9.76 7.40
N MET A 392 17.68 -10.05 8.46
CA MET A 392 16.27 -9.66 8.62
C MET A 392 16.11 -8.13 8.62
N VAL A 393 16.91 -7.42 9.41
CA VAL A 393 16.90 -5.95 9.50
C VAL A 393 17.16 -5.34 8.13
N ARG A 394 18.20 -5.81 7.43
CA ARG A 394 18.52 -5.32 6.09
C ARG A 394 17.39 -5.59 5.09
N PHE A 395 16.83 -6.81 5.08
CA PHE A 395 15.71 -7.16 4.20
C PHE A 395 14.52 -6.21 4.41
N ILE A 396 14.11 -6.02 5.67
CA ILE A 396 12.99 -5.15 6.04
C ILE A 396 13.23 -3.69 5.62
N SER A 397 14.47 -3.21 5.72
CA SER A 397 14.84 -1.86 5.27
C SER A 397 14.85 -1.70 3.74
N MET A 398 15.04 -2.78 2.99
CA MET A 398 15.20 -2.77 1.54
C MET A 398 13.90 -3.03 0.78
N ALA A 399 13.13 -4.01 1.23
CA ALA A 399 12.17 -4.72 0.41
C ALA A 399 10.97 -3.87 0.00
N VAL A 400 10.50 -4.04 -1.25
CA VAL A 400 9.29 -3.40 -1.75
C VAL A 400 8.13 -4.39 -1.83
N VAL A 401 6.93 -3.91 -1.51
CA VAL A 401 5.70 -4.71 -1.58
C VAL A 401 4.87 -4.22 -2.74
N HIS A 402 4.39 -5.14 -3.59
CA HIS A 402 3.44 -4.81 -4.64
C HIS A 402 2.00 -4.82 -4.10
N THR A 403 1.15 -3.93 -4.62
CA THR A 403 -0.20 -3.71 -4.07
C THR A 403 -1.06 -4.97 -4.05
N GLY A 404 -1.42 -5.37 -2.82
CA GLY A 404 -2.71 -5.95 -2.46
C GLY A 404 -3.05 -7.25 -3.16
N GLY A 405 -2.13 -8.23 -3.12
CA GLY A 405 -2.29 -9.54 -3.77
C GLY A 405 -1.31 -10.60 -3.25
N LEU A 406 -0.87 -11.51 -4.13
CA LEU A 406 0.02 -12.63 -3.78
C LEU A 406 1.31 -12.15 -3.10
N CYS A 407 1.92 -11.09 -3.62
CA CYS A 407 3.11 -10.46 -3.04
C CYS A 407 2.90 -10.09 -1.56
N THR A 408 1.76 -9.47 -1.21
CA THR A 408 1.45 -9.10 0.19
C THR A 408 1.36 -10.34 1.09
N LEU A 409 0.78 -11.44 0.58
CA LEU A 409 0.66 -12.69 1.32
C LEU A 409 2.01 -13.38 1.53
N GLN A 410 2.85 -13.44 0.48
CA GLN A 410 4.20 -13.98 0.56
C GLN A 410 5.07 -13.18 1.54
N PHE A 411 5.02 -11.84 1.48
CA PHE A 411 5.68 -10.98 2.46
C PHE A 411 5.14 -11.17 3.87
N LYS A 412 3.82 -11.30 4.05
CA LYS A 412 3.24 -11.52 5.37
C LYS A 412 3.81 -12.78 6.01
N ARG A 413 3.93 -13.86 5.25
CA ARG A 413 4.56 -15.09 5.72
C ARG A 413 6.01 -14.86 6.11
N VAL A 414 6.85 -14.34 5.21
CA VAL A 414 8.28 -14.12 5.50
C VAL A 414 8.48 -13.23 6.73
N LEU A 415 7.75 -12.12 6.83
CA LEU A 415 7.83 -11.22 7.99
C LEU A 415 7.29 -11.87 9.28
N GLY A 416 6.35 -12.80 9.15
CA GLY A 416 5.84 -13.61 10.25
C GLY A 416 6.89 -14.58 10.80
N GLU A 417 7.58 -15.30 9.91
CA GLU A 417 8.72 -16.16 10.27
C GLU A 417 9.84 -15.33 10.92
N PHE A 418 10.12 -14.13 10.42
CA PHE A 418 11.10 -13.24 11.04
C PHE A 418 10.70 -12.83 12.45
N LEU A 419 9.41 -12.53 12.66
CA LEU A 419 8.89 -12.20 13.98
C LEU A 419 9.07 -13.37 14.95
N GLU A 420 8.73 -14.60 14.55
CA GLU A 420 8.92 -15.79 15.38
C GLU A 420 10.41 -16.04 15.68
N ALA A 421 11.27 -15.99 14.65
CA ALA A 421 12.72 -16.12 14.81
C ALA A 421 13.28 -15.07 15.80
N VAL A 422 12.89 -13.80 15.67
CA VAL A 422 13.35 -12.71 16.53
C VAL A 422 12.91 -12.87 17.99
N LEU A 423 11.71 -13.40 18.22
CA LEU A 423 11.20 -13.62 19.59
C LEU A 423 12.06 -14.66 20.32
N ASP A 424 12.52 -15.70 19.64
CA ASP A 424 13.28 -16.80 20.23
C ASP A 424 14.81 -16.68 20.05
N HIS A 425 15.29 -15.77 19.18
CA HIS A 425 16.71 -15.55 18.89
C HIS A 425 17.53 -15.17 20.14
N PRO A 426 18.74 -15.72 20.37
CA PRO A 426 19.52 -15.51 21.60
C PRO A 426 19.93 -14.06 21.86
N ASP A 427 20.29 -13.30 20.82
CA ASP A 427 20.71 -11.89 20.93
C ASP A 427 19.72 -11.04 21.75
N ALA A 428 20.24 -10.26 22.70
CA ALA A 428 19.43 -9.49 23.64
C ALA A 428 18.69 -8.32 22.98
N ASN A 429 19.13 -7.84 21.83
CA ASN A 429 18.58 -6.69 21.10
C ASN A 429 17.73 -7.10 19.89
N SER A 430 17.61 -8.38 19.55
CA SER A 430 16.89 -8.89 18.38
C SER A 430 15.53 -8.21 18.18
N ARG A 431 14.73 -8.14 19.25
CA ARG A 431 13.38 -7.55 19.25
C ARG A 431 13.42 -6.05 19.04
N ARG A 432 14.35 -5.36 19.70
CA ARG A 432 14.52 -3.92 19.51
C ARG A 432 14.87 -3.59 18.07
N ASP A 433 15.91 -4.22 17.54
CA ASP A 433 16.43 -3.96 16.19
C ASP A 433 15.36 -4.28 15.12
N PHE A 434 14.66 -5.42 15.24
CA PHE A 434 13.57 -5.79 14.33
C PHE A 434 12.41 -4.79 14.36
N PHE A 435 11.91 -4.40 15.53
CA PHE A 435 10.77 -3.49 15.62
C PHE A 435 11.13 -2.07 15.19
N THR A 436 12.38 -1.62 15.42
CA THR A 436 12.89 -0.37 14.88
C THR A 436 12.95 -0.42 13.34
N ALA A 437 13.41 -1.52 12.75
CA ALA A 437 13.40 -1.70 11.29
C ALA A 437 11.96 -1.74 10.75
N LEU A 438 11.08 -2.52 11.38
CA LEU A 438 9.67 -2.68 10.99
C LEU A 438 8.93 -1.35 11.04
N ALA A 439 9.09 -0.54 12.09
CA ALA A 439 8.40 0.75 12.23
C ALA A 439 8.68 1.73 11.07
N ASN A 440 9.88 1.66 10.50
CA ASN A 440 10.33 2.54 9.42
C ASN A 440 10.20 1.91 8.02
N SER A 441 9.91 0.61 7.95
CA SER A 441 9.95 -0.14 6.71
C SER A 441 8.81 0.15 5.74
N PRO A 442 9.08 0.11 4.42
CA PRO A 442 8.06 0.14 3.38
C PRO A 442 7.18 -1.13 3.32
N CYS A 443 7.66 -2.28 3.83
CA CYS A 443 6.95 -3.56 3.74
C CYS A 443 6.07 -3.89 4.96
N ARG A 444 6.12 -3.10 6.03
CA ARG A 444 5.44 -3.40 7.31
C ARG A 444 3.94 -3.62 7.20
N SER A 445 3.27 -2.98 6.23
CA SER A 445 1.82 -3.15 6.03
C SER A 445 1.43 -4.57 5.61
N ALA A 446 2.36 -5.35 5.04
CA ALA A 446 2.13 -6.74 4.70
C ALA A 446 1.94 -7.60 5.96
N LEU A 447 2.81 -7.42 6.98
CA LEU A 447 2.68 -8.12 8.27
C LEU A 447 1.32 -7.82 8.95
N TYR A 448 0.87 -6.57 8.85
CA TYR A 448 -0.39 -6.09 9.43
C TYR A 448 -1.66 -6.48 8.65
N SER A 449 -1.52 -7.11 7.48
CA SER A 449 -2.67 -7.43 6.62
C SER A 449 -3.37 -8.70 7.08
N GLU A 450 -4.47 -8.53 7.80
CA GLU A 450 -5.29 -9.64 8.30
C GLU A 450 -6.37 -10.08 7.29
N PHE A 451 -6.72 -11.37 7.31
CA PHE A 451 -7.84 -11.93 6.54
C PHE A 451 -8.53 -13.03 7.34
N ASP A 452 -9.82 -12.83 7.64
CA ASP A 452 -10.63 -13.81 8.36
C ASP A 452 -11.00 -14.98 7.44
N LEU A 453 -10.35 -16.12 7.68
CA LEU A 453 -10.62 -17.38 6.99
C LEU A 453 -11.73 -18.21 7.63
N SER A 454 -12.24 -17.81 8.81
CA SER A 454 -13.32 -18.52 9.49
C SER A 454 -14.54 -18.76 8.59
N PRO A 455 -14.96 -17.84 7.71
CA PRO A 455 -16.08 -18.07 6.81
C PRO A 455 -15.91 -19.31 5.92
N PHE A 456 -14.70 -19.71 5.55
CA PHE A 456 -14.46 -20.84 4.64
C PHE A 456 -14.63 -22.21 5.32
N VAL A 457 -14.51 -22.26 6.65
CA VAL A 457 -14.58 -23.50 7.44
C VAL A 457 -15.85 -23.61 8.29
N LYS A 458 -16.62 -22.52 8.42
CA LYS A 458 -17.87 -22.54 9.18
C LYS A 458 -18.97 -23.31 8.44
N GLU A 459 -19.55 -24.26 9.15
CA GLU A 459 -20.71 -25.03 8.71
C GLU A 459 -22.02 -24.49 9.28
N ASN A 460 -23.14 -24.75 8.58
CA ASN A 460 -24.48 -24.35 9.03
C ASN A 460 -25.01 -25.28 10.15
N ASN A 461 -24.30 -25.31 11.26
CA ASN A 461 -24.64 -26.08 12.46
C ASN A 461 -24.64 -25.15 13.70
N ILE A 462 -24.95 -25.70 14.88
CA ILE A 462 -25.03 -24.91 16.13
C ILE A 462 -23.71 -24.19 16.43
N LEU A 463 -22.58 -24.86 16.19
CA LEU A 463 -21.26 -24.33 16.45
C LEU A 463 -20.92 -23.18 15.49
N GLY A 464 -21.07 -23.38 14.18
CA GLY A 464 -20.78 -22.38 13.17
C GLY A 464 -21.68 -21.15 13.25
N ARG A 465 -22.91 -21.29 13.75
CA ARG A 465 -23.82 -20.18 14.05
C ARG A 465 -23.46 -19.42 15.33
N SER A 466 -22.83 -20.07 16.31
CA SER A 466 -22.54 -19.46 17.62
C SER A 466 -21.13 -18.86 17.69
N ILE A 467 -20.15 -19.44 17.00
CA ILE A 467 -18.76 -18.96 17.03
C ILE A 467 -18.60 -17.75 16.12
N ILE A 468 -18.07 -16.65 16.67
CA ILE A 468 -17.78 -15.42 15.93
C ILE A 468 -16.61 -15.60 14.96
N GLY A 469 -15.57 -16.33 15.34
CA GLY A 469 -14.47 -16.70 14.44
C GLY A 469 -13.56 -17.72 15.10
N PHE A 470 -12.75 -18.40 14.29
CA PHE A 470 -11.77 -19.36 14.76
C PHE A 470 -10.42 -18.64 14.97
N PRO A 471 -9.83 -18.73 16.17
CA PRO A 471 -8.54 -18.10 16.45
C PRO A 471 -7.40 -18.67 15.58
N LYS A 472 -7.45 -19.96 15.25
CA LYS A 472 -6.57 -20.62 14.28
C LYS A 472 -7.42 -21.32 13.22
N VAL A 473 -7.15 -21.05 11.95
CA VAL A 473 -7.77 -21.73 10.81
C VAL A 473 -6.70 -22.53 10.09
N ASP A 474 -6.70 -23.85 10.33
CA ASP A 474 -5.78 -24.78 9.69
C ASP A 474 -6.41 -25.29 8.38
N ILE A 475 -6.12 -24.56 7.30
CA ILE A 475 -6.50 -24.95 5.93
C ILE A 475 -5.33 -24.70 4.99
N GLU A 476 -5.21 -25.56 3.98
CA GLU A 476 -4.33 -25.29 2.84
C GLU A 476 -4.93 -24.18 1.98
N LEU A 477 -4.11 -23.19 1.66
CA LEU A 477 -4.57 -22.11 0.80
C LEU A 477 -4.54 -22.54 -0.67
N LYS A 478 -5.48 -22.03 -1.44
CA LYS A 478 -5.71 -22.34 -2.85
C LYS A 478 -5.86 -21.03 -3.62
N PRO A 479 -5.67 -21.02 -4.95
CA PRO A 479 -5.86 -19.81 -5.75
C PRO A 479 -7.19 -19.11 -5.49
N GLU A 480 -8.27 -19.83 -5.22
CA GLU A 480 -9.59 -19.27 -4.89
C GLU A 480 -9.58 -18.42 -3.62
N HIS A 481 -8.83 -18.84 -2.59
CA HIS A 481 -8.67 -18.07 -1.35
C HIS A 481 -7.91 -16.76 -1.62
N LEU A 482 -6.89 -16.82 -2.48
CA LEU A 482 -6.17 -15.63 -2.93
C LEU A 482 -7.10 -14.67 -3.70
N TYR A 483 -7.93 -15.17 -4.62
CA TYR A 483 -8.84 -14.33 -5.39
C TYR A 483 -9.90 -13.66 -4.53
N GLU A 484 -10.41 -14.34 -3.50
CA GLU A 484 -11.30 -13.73 -2.49
C GLU A 484 -10.59 -12.62 -1.71
N TYR A 485 -9.37 -12.89 -1.22
CA TYR A 485 -8.53 -11.88 -0.56
C TYR A 485 -8.28 -10.67 -1.46
N LEU A 486 -7.89 -10.89 -2.72
CA LEU A 486 -7.67 -9.87 -3.73
C LEU A 486 -8.93 -9.02 -3.95
N SER A 487 -10.07 -9.68 -4.17
CA SER A 487 -11.34 -9.01 -4.47
C SER A 487 -11.76 -8.04 -3.35
N LEU A 488 -11.51 -8.40 -2.09
CA LEU A 488 -11.81 -7.59 -0.91
C LEU A 488 -10.80 -6.47 -0.70
N ASN A 489 -9.55 -6.65 -1.15
CA ASN A 489 -8.47 -5.68 -1.02
C ASN A 489 -8.32 -4.72 -2.22
N LEU A 490 -9.16 -4.87 -3.25
CA LEU A 490 -9.34 -3.85 -4.28
C LEU A 490 -9.62 -2.47 -3.65
N GLY A 491 -9.24 -1.42 -4.36
CA GLY A 491 -9.49 -0.03 -3.95
C GLY A 491 -10.96 0.23 -3.58
N GLU A 492 -11.18 1.15 -2.64
CA GLU A 492 -12.52 1.41 -2.08
C GLU A 492 -13.53 1.81 -3.17
N ASN A 493 -13.06 2.48 -4.23
CA ASN A 493 -13.84 2.76 -5.44
C ASN A 493 -14.49 1.51 -6.05
N TYR A 494 -13.77 0.40 -6.13
CA TYR A 494 -14.27 -0.85 -6.69
C TYR A 494 -15.26 -1.54 -5.76
N LEU A 495 -15.03 -1.48 -4.45
CA LEU A 495 -15.98 -1.99 -3.46
C LEU A 495 -17.33 -1.26 -3.52
N PHE A 496 -17.32 0.05 -3.81
CA PHE A 496 -18.55 0.83 -3.96
C PHE A 496 -19.27 0.60 -5.30
N THR A 497 -18.56 0.23 -6.36
CA THR A 497 -19.10 0.28 -7.73
C THR A 497 -19.35 -1.07 -8.38
N LEU A 498 -18.61 -2.10 -7.96
CA LEU A 498 -18.60 -3.40 -8.60
C LEU A 498 -19.25 -4.46 -7.70
N SER A 499 -19.95 -5.40 -8.33
CA SER A 499 -20.45 -6.60 -7.66
C SER A 499 -19.28 -7.47 -7.17
N LYS A 500 -19.55 -8.41 -6.26
CA LYS A 500 -18.55 -9.38 -5.83
C LYS A 500 -18.00 -10.19 -7.03
N ASP A 501 -18.86 -10.62 -7.94
CA ASP A 501 -18.44 -11.39 -9.12
C ASP A 501 -17.55 -10.59 -10.07
N GLU A 502 -17.87 -9.31 -10.31
CA GLU A 502 -17.03 -8.39 -11.09
C GLU A 502 -15.65 -8.21 -10.43
N ARG A 503 -15.60 -8.08 -9.09
CA ARG A 503 -14.34 -7.97 -8.34
C ARG A 503 -13.52 -9.25 -8.39
N LEU A 504 -14.15 -10.41 -8.29
CA LEU A 504 -13.49 -11.71 -8.41
C LEU A 504 -12.93 -11.93 -9.83
N ALA A 505 -13.62 -11.46 -10.86
CA ALA A 505 -13.12 -11.50 -12.22
C ALA A 505 -11.85 -10.64 -12.39
N ILE A 506 -11.83 -9.43 -11.81
CA ILE A 506 -10.62 -8.58 -11.77
C ILE A 506 -9.48 -9.27 -11.03
N ALA A 507 -9.76 -9.87 -9.87
CA ALA A 507 -8.76 -10.59 -9.09
C ALA A 507 -8.11 -11.74 -9.87
N ARG A 508 -8.88 -12.49 -10.66
CA ARG A 508 -8.36 -13.52 -11.58
C ARG A 508 -7.58 -12.91 -12.73
N GLY A 509 -8.09 -11.82 -13.30
CA GLY A 509 -7.47 -11.10 -14.40
C GLY A 509 -6.07 -10.56 -14.08
N CYS A 510 -5.71 -10.38 -12.80
CA CYS A 510 -4.36 -10.03 -12.39
C CYS A 510 -3.30 -11.09 -12.78
N PHE A 511 -3.72 -12.31 -13.13
CA PHE A 511 -2.87 -13.41 -13.57
C PHE A 511 -3.37 -13.95 -14.92
N PRO A 512 -3.24 -13.16 -16.00
CA PRO A 512 -3.94 -13.44 -17.26
C PRO A 512 -3.35 -14.59 -18.07
N THR A 513 -2.16 -15.08 -17.72
CA THR A 513 -1.42 -16.09 -18.49
C THR A 513 -1.30 -17.41 -17.73
N ALA A 514 -1.02 -18.51 -18.44
CA ALA A 514 -0.86 -19.83 -17.85
C ALA A 514 0.35 -19.87 -16.90
N GLU A 515 1.43 -19.17 -17.23
CA GLU A 515 2.65 -19.03 -16.45
C GLU A 515 2.37 -18.37 -15.09
N LEU A 516 1.61 -17.27 -15.09
CA LEU A 516 1.25 -16.58 -13.86
C LEU A 516 0.23 -17.37 -13.02
N CYS A 517 -0.68 -18.11 -13.66
CA CYS A 517 -1.54 -19.05 -12.96
C CYS A 517 -0.75 -20.17 -12.28
N ALA A 518 0.26 -20.72 -12.95
CA ALA A 518 1.15 -21.74 -12.38
C ALA A 518 1.96 -21.18 -11.20
N MET A 519 2.53 -19.97 -11.34
CA MET A 519 3.22 -19.27 -10.25
C MET A 519 2.33 -19.12 -9.01
N VAL A 520 1.06 -18.72 -9.20
CA VAL A 520 0.09 -18.64 -8.12
C VAL A 520 -0.10 -20.02 -7.50
N ALA A 521 -0.43 -21.04 -8.29
CA ALA A 521 -0.68 -22.39 -7.77
C ALA A 521 0.51 -22.92 -6.95
N ASP A 522 1.72 -22.81 -7.48
CA ASP A 522 2.96 -23.26 -6.83
C ASP A 522 3.22 -22.48 -5.54
N THR A 523 3.04 -21.16 -5.55
CA THR A 523 3.21 -20.33 -4.34
C THR A 523 2.20 -20.73 -3.26
N MET A 524 0.94 -21.00 -3.64
CA MET A 524 -0.09 -21.40 -2.69
C MET A 524 0.20 -22.75 -2.03
N LEU A 525 1.01 -23.63 -2.64
CA LEU A 525 1.43 -24.89 -2.02
C LEU A 525 2.20 -24.68 -0.72
N PHE A 526 2.84 -23.53 -0.56
CA PHE A 526 3.64 -23.16 0.60
C PHE A 526 2.92 -22.26 1.58
N LEU A 527 1.60 -22.06 1.45
CA LEU A 527 0.83 -21.14 2.29
C LEU A 527 -0.33 -21.86 2.99
N SER A 528 -0.54 -21.53 4.26
CA SER A 528 -1.63 -22.07 5.07
C SER A 528 -2.41 -20.96 5.78
N GLY A 529 -3.59 -21.28 6.29
CA GLY A 529 -4.47 -20.29 6.91
C GLY A 529 -3.85 -19.59 8.12
N ILE A 530 -2.86 -20.22 8.75
CA ILE A 530 -2.12 -19.66 9.88
C ILE A 530 -1.24 -18.45 9.49
N ASP A 531 -0.86 -18.34 8.22
CA ASP A 531 0.00 -17.28 7.70
C ASP A 531 -0.70 -15.91 7.72
N PHE A 532 -2.04 -15.90 7.75
CA PHE A 532 -2.80 -14.67 7.90
C PHE A 532 -2.81 -14.13 9.33
N GLN A 533 -2.27 -14.81 10.33
CA GLN A 533 -2.54 -14.50 11.74
C GLN A 533 -1.31 -14.13 12.58
N PHE A 534 -0.11 -14.03 12.00
CA PHE A 534 1.15 -13.76 12.72
C PHE A 534 1.10 -12.56 13.68
N PHE A 535 0.42 -11.48 13.30
CA PHE A 535 0.35 -10.26 14.11
C PHE A 535 -0.93 -10.15 14.96
N MET A 536 -1.78 -11.19 14.95
CA MET A 536 -2.97 -11.27 15.80
C MET A 536 -2.58 -11.68 17.23
N PRO A 537 -3.35 -11.27 18.27
CA PRO A 537 -3.01 -11.56 19.67
C PRO A 537 -3.04 -13.05 20.02
N VAL A 538 -3.71 -13.87 19.21
CA VAL A 538 -3.70 -15.34 19.34
C VAL A 538 -2.32 -15.94 19.04
N ARG A 539 -1.51 -15.29 18.19
CA ARG A 539 -0.20 -15.79 17.75
C ARG A 539 0.94 -14.97 18.34
N LEU A 540 0.81 -13.64 18.36
CA LEU A 540 1.74 -12.74 19.04
C LEU A 540 1.18 -12.36 20.42
N ASN A 541 1.75 -12.94 21.48
CA ASN A 541 1.55 -12.42 22.85
C ASN A 541 2.51 -11.23 23.08
N PRO A 542 2.02 -9.99 23.25
CA PRO A 542 2.86 -8.81 23.49
C PRO A 542 3.78 -8.92 24.71
N GLU A 543 3.42 -9.70 25.74
CA GLU A 543 4.27 -9.90 26.92
C GLU A 543 5.64 -10.49 26.55
N ARG A 544 5.72 -11.31 25.50
CA ARG A 544 6.99 -11.88 25.01
C ARG A 544 7.99 -10.79 24.58
N LEU A 545 7.51 -9.60 24.23
CA LEU A 545 8.38 -8.48 23.88
C LEU A 545 9.19 -7.96 25.08
N ALA A 546 8.77 -8.23 26.31
CA ALA A 546 9.44 -7.80 27.53
C ALA A 546 10.54 -8.76 28.04
N GLU A 547 10.66 -9.99 27.51
CA GLU A 547 11.58 -10.99 28.10
C GLU A 547 13.09 -10.67 27.87
N LYS A 548 13.40 -9.72 26.98
CA LYS A 548 14.75 -9.26 26.58
C LYS A 548 14.73 -7.75 26.43
N SER A 549 15.73 -7.14 25.78
CA SER A 549 15.68 -5.71 25.49
C SER A 549 14.41 -5.38 24.71
N PRO A 550 13.47 -4.62 25.31
CA PRO A 550 12.21 -4.36 24.66
C PRO A 550 12.43 -3.41 23.47
N PRO A 551 11.54 -3.46 22.47
CA PRO A 551 11.42 -2.42 21.46
C PRO A 551 11.23 -1.03 22.09
N ASN A 552 11.72 0.02 21.42
CA ASN A 552 11.54 1.37 21.92
C ASN A 552 10.05 1.75 21.96
N GLU A 553 9.66 2.57 22.94
CA GLU A 553 8.27 3.04 23.08
C GLU A 553 7.76 3.71 21.80
N GLU A 554 8.58 4.54 21.15
CA GLU A 554 8.18 5.25 19.93
C GLU A 554 7.91 4.30 18.76
N ASP A 555 8.72 3.24 18.61
CA ASP A 555 8.59 2.23 17.57
C ASP A 555 7.29 1.43 17.78
N LEU A 556 7.04 0.95 19.01
CA LEU A 556 5.79 0.25 19.33
C LEU A 556 4.57 1.15 19.13
N THR A 557 4.66 2.42 19.53
CA THR A 557 3.56 3.38 19.33
C THR A 557 3.24 3.56 17.83
N ALA A 558 4.26 3.56 16.97
CA ALA A 558 4.07 3.62 15.52
C ALA A 558 3.44 2.33 14.97
N VAL A 559 3.91 1.17 15.42
CA VAL A 559 3.39 -0.15 15.02
C VAL A 559 1.93 -0.32 15.42
N VAL A 560 1.57 -0.04 16.68
CA VAL A 560 0.20 -0.14 17.19
C VAL A 560 -0.73 0.77 16.39
N ARG A 561 -0.33 2.03 16.16
CA ARG A 561 -1.10 2.96 15.35
C ARG A 561 -1.39 2.41 13.95
N ASP A 562 -0.37 1.92 13.25
CA ASP A 562 -0.50 1.47 11.86
C ASP A 562 -1.31 0.16 11.77
N TYR A 563 -1.09 -0.77 12.69
CA TYR A 563 -1.87 -2.01 12.78
C TYR A 563 -3.35 -1.73 13.09
N SER A 564 -3.64 -0.89 14.08
CA SER A 564 -5.00 -0.48 14.41
C SER A 564 -5.74 0.11 13.21
N ARG A 565 -5.06 0.97 12.43
CA ARG A 565 -5.64 1.55 11.21
C ARG A 565 -5.90 0.49 10.15
N MET A 566 -4.99 -0.47 9.93
CA MET A 566 -5.20 -1.59 9.01
C MET A 566 -6.45 -2.40 9.38
N LEU A 567 -6.67 -2.67 10.67
CA LEU A 567 -7.86 -3.37 11.15
C LEU A 567 -9.14 -2.53 10.97
N VAL A 568 -9.09 -1.20 11.16
CA VAL A 568 -10.22 -0.29 10.86
C VAL A 568 -10.57 -0.34 9.38
N ILE A 569 -9.58 -0.23 8.49
CA ILE A 569 -9.76 -0.33 7.04
C ILE A 569 -10.37 -1.68 6.68
N TYR A 570 -9.87 -2.76 7.28
CA TYR A 570 -10.38 -4.09 6.99
C TYR A 570 -11.86 -4.21 7.37
N ARG A 571 -12.25 -3.76 8.58
CA ARG A 571 -13.66 -3.73 8.99
C ARG A 571 -14.53 -2.88 8.07
N GLN A 572 -14.02 -1.73 7.61
CA GLN A 572 -14.73 -0.90 6.64
C GLN A 572 -14.94 -1.62 5.30
N ARG A 573 -13.92 -2.32 4.78
CA ARG A 573 -14.02 -3.09 3.54
C ARG A 573 -15.03 -4.22 3.64
N ILE A 574 -15.06 -4.94 4.77
CA ILE A 574 -16.07 -5.98 5.02
C ILE A 574 -17.49 -5.39 4.96
N VAL A 575 -17.72 -4.20 5.52
CA VAL A 575 -19.03 -3.54 5.45
C VAL A 575 -19.34 -3.04 4.04
N MET A 576 -18.34 -2.54 3.31
CA MET A 576 -18.51 -2.09 1.92
C MET A 576 -18.77 -3.23 0.95
N GLU A 577 -18.26 -4.43 1.23
CA GLU A 577 -18.48 -5.63 0.43
C GLU A 577 -19.97 -6.03 0.39
N ASP A 578 -20.67 -5.92 1.53
CA ASP A 578 -22.10 -6.26 1.62
C ASP A 578 -22.86 -5.30 2.56
N PRO A 579 -23.14 -4.06 2.12
CA PRO A 579 -23.81 -3.08 2.97
C PRO A 579 -25.22 -3.48 3.39
N ASP A 580 -25.87 -4.37 2.64
CA ASP A 580 -27.25 -4.80 2.89
C ASP A 580 -27.28 -5.86 4.01
N ALA A 581 -26.33 -6.81 4.04
CA ALA A 581 -26.19 -7.74 5.15
C ALA A 581 -25.96 -7.04 6.50
N TYR A 582 -25.23 -5.92 6.51
CA TYR A 582 -25.01 -5.17 7.74
C TYR A 582 -26.23 -4.39 8.23
N LYS A 583 -27.14 -4.02 7.31
CA LYS A 583 -28.43 -3.38 7.65
C LYS A 583 -29.53 -4.37 7.99
N ALA A 584 -29.45 -5.60 7.47
CA ALA A 584 -30.43 -6.64 7.73
C ALA A 584 -30.37 -7.12 9.20
N GLU A 585 -31.53 -7.45 9.76
CA GLU A 585 -31.65 -8.08 11.07
C GLU A 585 -31.57 -9.61 10.94
N ILE A 586 -31.00 -10.28 11.93
CA ILE A 586 -30.99 -11.74 11.98
C ILE A 586 -32.38 -12.19 12.40
N ASP A 587 -33.02 -12.99 11.56
CA ASP A 587 -34.37 -13.51 11.81
C ASP A 587 -34.28 -14.80 12.66
N PRO A 588 -34.75 -14.78 13.93
CA PRO A 588 -34.71 -15.94 14.81
C PRO A 588 -35.67 -17.06 14.36
N GLU A 589 -36.66 -16.78 13.51
CA GLU A 589 -37.59 -17.79 12.99
C GLU A 589 -37.01 -18.57 11.79
N LYS A 590 -35.96 -18.02 11.15
CA LYS A 590 -35.26 -18.63 10.01
C LYS A 590 -33.95 -19.32 10.42
N VAL A 591 -33.82 -19.73 11.67
CA VAL A 591 -32.60 -20.39 12.15
C VAL A 591 -32.33 -21.67 11.36
N GLY A 592 -31.10 -21.79 10.83
CA GLY A 592 -30.67 -22.96 10.06
C GLY A 592 -30.91 -22.87 8.55
N THR A 593 -31.57 -21.83 8.04
CA THR A 593 -31.59 -21.60 6.59
C THR A 593 -30.24 -21.09 6.09
N GLU A 594 -29.92 -21.36 4.83
CA GLU A 594 -28.68 -20.90 4.21
C GLU A 594 -28.60 -19.37 4.13
N GLU A 595 -29.71 -18.70 3.83
CA GLU A 595 -29.81 -17.24 3.80
C GLU A 595 -29.45 -16.63 5.17
N ASN A 596 -30.06 -17.13 6.24
CA ASN A 596 -29.80 -16.62 7.58
C ASN A 596 -28.38 -16.97 8.06
N PHE A 597 -27.88 -18.16 7.70
CA PHE A 597 -26.51 -18.55 8.01
C PHE A 597 -25.47 -17.68 7.29
N ASN A 598 -25.70 -17.33 6.02
CA ASN A 598 -24.84 -16.41 5.27
C ASN A 598 -24.85 -15.01 5.88
N LEU A 599 -26.01 -14.52 6.31
CA LEU A 599 -26.13 -13.26 7.04
C LEU A 599 -25.32 -13.27 8.36
N ILE A 600 -25.43 -14.35 9.14
CA ILE A 600 -24.64 -14.55 10.37
C ILE A 600 -23.14 -14.56 10.04
N ARG A 601 -22.71 -15.34 9.04
CA ARG A 601 -21.31 -15.39 8.60
C ARG A 601 -20.77 -14.01 8.24
N GLN A 602 -21.53 -13.22 7.48
CA GLN A 602 -21.11 -11.87 7.11
C GLN A 602 -20.95 -10.98 8.34
N LYS A 603 -21.93 -10.93 9.25
CA LYS A 603 -21.83 -10.13 10.49
C LYS A 603 -20.68 -10.58 11.39
N HIS A 604 -20.43 -11.88 11.46
CA HIS A 604 -19.34 -12.48 12.23
C HIS A 604 -17.95 -12.04 11.76
N LYS A 605 -17.72 -11.86 10.44
CA LYS A 605 -16.43 -11.37 9.91
C LYS A 605 -16.00 -10.06 10.58
N ARG A 606 -16.87 -9.04 10.59
CA ARG A 606 -16.55 -7.74 11.21
C ARG A 606 -16.39 -7.84 12.72
N ALA A 607 -17.23 -8.66 13.38
CA ALA A 607 -17.17 -8.85 14.83
C ALA A 607 -15.87 -9.53 15.25
N PHE A 608 -15.39 -10.52 14.50
CA PHE A 608 -14.13 -11.20 14.78
C PHE A 608 -12.94 -10.23 14.73
N VAL A 609 -12.83 -9.46 13.66
CA VAL A 609 -11.76 -8.46 13.49
C VAL A 609 -11.79 -7.40 14.59
N TRP A 610 -12.99 -7.02 15.04
CA TRP A 610 -13.14 -6.12 16.18
C TRP A 610 -12.60 -6.75 17.46
N MET A 611 -13.04 -7.96 17.80
CA MET A 611 -12.63 -8.64 19.04
C MET A 611 -11.12 -8.84 19.10
N MET A 612 -10.49 -9.19 17.98
CA MET A 612 -9.03 -9.34 17.92
C MET A 612 -8.30 -7.99 18.09
N HIS A 613 -8.88 -6.90 17.59
CA HIS A 613 -8.31 -5.57 17.76
C HIS A 613 -8.36 -5.14 19.24
N GLU A 614 -9.51 -5.33 19.87
CA GLU A 614 -9.73 -5.04 21.30
C GLU A 614 -8.76 -5.82 22.18
N ALA A 615 -8.68 -7.14 21.99
CA ALA A 615 -7.75 -8.00 22.73
C ALA A 615 -6.28 -7.56 22.57
N MET A 616 -5.84 -7.23 21.35
CA MET A 616 -4.47 -6.75 21.13
C MET A 616 -4.19 -5.44 21.88
N LEU A 617 -5.13 -4.48 21.86
CA LEU A 617 -4.96 -3.21 22.57
C LEU A 617 -4.89 -3.41 24.09
N GLU A 618 -5.70 -4.30 24.64
CA GLU A 618 -5.65 -4.65 26.06
C GLU A 618 -4.31 -5.26 26.47
N GLU A 619 -3.78 -6.22 25.69
CA GLU A 619 -2.47 -6.81 25.96
C GLU A 619 -1.33 -5.78 25.83
N LEU A 620 -1.43 -4.86 24.88
CA LEU A 620 -0.46 -3.76 24.73
C LEU A 620 -0.51 -2.76 25.89
N ILE A 621 -1.68 -2.51 26.48
CA ILE A 621 -1.82 -1.69 27.68
C ILE A 621 -1.10 -2.35 28.86
N LYS A 622 -1.30 -3.67 29.06
CA LYS A 622 -0.61 -4.43 30.10
C LYS A 622 0.91 -4.41 29.91
N LEU A 623 1.38 -4.62 28.67
CA LEU A 623 2.80 -4.52 28.33
C LEU A 623 3.35 -3.12 28.63
N ALA A 624 2.63 -2.07 28.23
CA ALA A 624 3.05 -0.69 28.45
C ALA A 624 3.16 -0.35 29.94
N ASP A 625 2.21 -0.81 30.75
CA ASP A 625 2.28 -0.70 32.22
C ASP A 625 3.48 -1.43 32.80
N HIS A 626 3.76 -2.65 32.34
CA HIS A 626 4.91 -3.43 32.78
C HIS A 626 6.26 -2.74 32.46
N LEU A 627 6.37 -2.11 31.28
CA LEU A 627 7.59 -1.45 30.81
C LEU A 627 7.71 0.03 31.24
N GLY A 628 6.66 0.64 31.81
CA GLY A 628 6.60 2.07 32.12
C GLY A 628 6.49 2.97 30.88
N TYR A 629 5.84 2.49 29.82
CA TYR A 629 5.64 3.20 28.54
C TYR A 629 4.34 4.00 28.53
N GLU A 630 4.37 5.17 29.16
CA GLU A 630 3.22 6.07 29.32
C GLU A 630 2.56 6.51 28.00
N ASN A 631 3.36 6.81 26.97
CA ASN A 631 2.83 7.23 25.65
C ASN A 631 2.16 6.06 24.93
N LEU A 632 2.77 4.87 24.97
CA LEU A 632 2.18 3.67 24.37
C LEU A 632 0.84 3.35 25.05
N LYS A 633 0.82 3.36 26.38
CA LYS A 633 -0.41 3.14 27.16
C LYS A 633 -1.50 4.14 26.79
N ALA A 634 -1.21 5.43 26.89
CA ALA A 634 -2.17 6.49 26.60
C ALA A 634 -2.67 6.40 25.14
N LYS A 635 -1.81 6.01 24.20
CA LYS A 635 -2.20 5.82 22.80
C LYS A 635 -3.15 4.62 22.63
N SER A 636 -2.84 3.48 23.24
CA SER A 636 -3.65 2.27 23.18
C SER A 636 -5.02 2.46 23.84
N GLU A 637 -5.07 3.08 25.02
CA GLU A 637 -6.34 3.43 25.71
C GLU A 637 -7.18 4.42 24.88
N ASN A 638 -6.53 5.39 24.24
CA ASN A 638 -7.21 6.33 23.35
C ASN A 638 -7.82 5.62 22.14
N ILE A 639 -7.08 4.72 21.48
CA ILE A 639 -7.62 3.93 20.35
C ILE A 639 -8.77 3.06 20.83
N LEU A 640 -8.60 2.33 21.93
CA LEU A 640 -9.60 1.42 22.48
C LEU A 640 -10.93 2.13 22.78
N SER A 641 -10.88 3.30 23.44
CA SER A 641 -12.06 4.10 23.75
C SER A 641 -12.76 4.70 22.52
N HIS A 642 -12.03 4.90 21.41
CA HIS A 642 -12.57 5.44 20.16
C HIS A 642 -12.95 4.37 19.15
N LEU A 643 -12.55 3.11 19.36
CA LEU A 643 -12.76 1.99 18.44
C LEU A 643 -14.19 1.91 17.87
N PRO A 644 -15.27 2.18 18.64
CA PRO A 644 -16.64 2.19 18.10
C PRO A 644 -17.00 3.32 17.16
N LYS A 645 -16.23 4.39 17.16
CA LYS A 645 -16.50 5.63 16.44
C LYS A 645 -15.49 5.88 15.31
N GLU A 646 -14.45 5.05 15.20
CA GLU A 646 -13.41 5.22 14.20
C GLU A 646 -13.96 5.03 12.77
N VAL A 647 -13.82 6.09 11.97
CA VAL A 647 -14.11 6.08 10.55
C VAL A 647 -12.94 6.74 9.84
N ILE A 648 -12.28 5.99 8.96
CA ILE A 648 -11.28 6.53 8.05
C ILE A 648 -12.01 7.23 6.90
N PRO A 649 -11.71 8.51 6.59
CA PRO A 649 -12.34 9.22 5.49
C PRO A 649 -12.10 8.51 4.17
N THR A 650 -13.16 8.46 3.36
CA THR A 650 -13.10 7.90 2.01
C THR A 650 -13.17 9.03 0.97
N PRO A 651 -12.55 8.86 -0.20
CA PRO A 651 -12.63 9.83 -1.28
C PRO A 651 -14.09 10.14 -1.64
N LYS A 652 -14.46 11.42 -1.60
CA LYS A 652 -15.82 11.86 -1.92
C LYS A 652 -16.00 11.98 -3.43
N PRO A 653 -17.18 11.64 -3.98
CA PRO A 653 -17.52 11.97 -5.35
C PRO A 653 -17.68 13.48 -5.54
N VAL A 654 -17.61 13.94 -6.80
CA VAL A 654 -17.93 15.33 -7.15
C VAL A 654 -19.38 15.65 -6.72
N PRO A 655 -19.64 16.77 -6.02
CA PRO A 655 -20.98 17.15 -5.61
C PRO A 655 -21.95 17.28 -6.79
N ASP A 656 -23.18 16.77 -6.62
CA ASP A 656 -24.17 16.74 -7.71
C ASP A 656 -24.52 18.15 -8.20
N TYR A 657 -24.56 19.15 -7.31
CA TYR A 657 -24.85 20.54 -7.68
C TYR A 657 -23.75 21.21 -8.50
N ILE A 658 -22.52 20.68 -8.51
CA ILE A 658 -21.45 21.12 -9.42
C ILE A 658 -21.67 20.49 -10.79
N LEU A 659 -22.04 19.20 -10.83
CA LEU A 659 -22.32 18.48 -12.07
C LEU A 659 -23.60 18.95 -12.76
N ASP A 660 -24.62 19.36 -12.01
CA ASP A 660 -25.93 19.80 -12.53
C ASP A 660 -25.92 21.23 -13.09
N ARG A 661 -24.85 22.01 -12.83
CA ARG A 661 -24.64 23.36 -13.41
C ARG A 661 -24.19 23.34 -14.88
N GLN A 662 -23.94 22.16 -15.46
CA GLN A 662 -23.44 21.99 -16.82
C GLN A 662 -24.34 21.05 -17.63
N ASP A 663 -24.54 21.38 -18.92
CA ASP A 663 -25.48 20.69 -19.81
C ASP A 663 -25.21 19.17 -19.86
N LYS A 664 -26.28 18.39 -19.68
CA LYS A 664 -26.24 16.93 -19.57
C LYS A 664 -25.72 16.30 -20.86
N LEU A 665 -24.54 15.67 -20.81
CA LEU A 665 -24.08 14.73 -21.83
C LEU A 665 -25.06 13.56 -21.97
N GLU A 666 -25.69 13.43 -23.16
CA GLU A 666 -26.59 12.34 -23.54
C GLU A 666 -25.92 10.96 -23.48
N VAL A 667 -26.70 9.94 -23.12
CA VAL A 667 -26.24 8.58 -22.74
C VAL A 667 -26.26 7.61 -23.91
N PRO A 668 -25.16 6.89 -24.21
CA PRO A 668 -25.23 5.58 -24.83
C PRO A 668 -25.12 4.48 -23.76
N VAL A 669 -26.19 3.68 -23.63
CA VAL A 669 -26.22 2.45 -22.82
C VAL A 669 -25.94 1.27 -23.74
N GLN A 670 -24.79 0.60 -23.57
CA GLN A 670 -24.60 -0.79 -23.97
C GLN A 670 -23.86 -1.53 -22.87
N ASP A 671 -24.37 -2.70 -22.46
CA ASP A 671 -23.75 -3.54 -21.44
C ASP A 671 -22.37 -4.01 -21.90
N VAL A 672 -21.37 -3.82 -21.05
CA VAL A 672 -19.99 -4.28 -21.27
C VAL A 672 -19.89 -5.62 -20.53
N SER A 673 -19.40 -6.66 -21.20
CA SER A 673 -19.16 -7.96 -20.54
C SER A 673 -18.15 -7.82 -19.41
N VAL A 674 -18.17 -8.76 -18.46
CA VAL A 674 -17.21 -8.82 -17.35
C VAL A 674 -15.78 -8.92 -17.89
N ASP A 675 -15.56 -9.69 -18.95
CA ASP A 675 -14.23 -9.86 -19.57
C ASP A 675 -13.69 -8.54 -20.12
N ASN A 676 -14.53 -7.78 -20.84
CA ASN A 676 -14.16 -6.46 -21.31
C ASN A 676 -13.86 -5.54 -20.12
N LEU A 677 -14.65 -5.56 -19.04
CA LEU A 677 -14.37 -4.75 -17.84
C LEU A 677 -12.99 -5.04 -17.23
N VAL A 678 -12.58 -6.31 -17.20
CA VAL A 678 -11.28 -6.75 -16.69
C VAL A 678 -10.14 -6.21 -17.55
N GLU A 679 -10.19 -6.40 -18.88
CA GLU A 679 -9.18 -5.88 -19.82
C GLU A 679 -9.02 -4.35 -19.66
N LEU A 680 -10.14 -3.64 -19.52
CA LEU A 680 -10.18 -2.18 -19.43
C LEU A 680 -9.61 -1.64 -18.11
N ILE A 681 -9.82 -2.36 -16.99
CA ILE A 681 -9.29 -1.97 -15.68
C ILE A 681 -7.80 -2.27 -15.58
N LEU A 682 -7.39 -3.44 -16.08
CA LEU A 682 -5.99 -3.88 -16.00
C LEU A 682 -5.13 -3.26 -17.10
N GLY A 683 -5.74 -2.65 -18.12
CA GLY A 683 -5.02 -2.04 -19.23
C GLY A 683 -4.40 -3.08 -20.18
N CYS A 684 -4.95 -4.30 -20.19
CA CYS A 684 -4.55 -5.34 -21.13
C CYS A 684 -5.19 -5.05 -22.49
N ASP A 685 -4.49 -4.34 -23.37
CA ASP A 685 -4.92 -4.22 -24.76
C ASP A 685 -4.76 -5.60 -25.44
N SER A 686 -5.86 -6.32 -25.69
CA SER A 686 -5.87 -7.55 -26.49
C SER A 686 -5.68 -7.30 -28.00
N HIS A 687 -5.06 -6.18 -28.38
CA HIS A 687 -4.59 -5.91 -29.74
C HIS A 687 -3.09 -5.67 -29.77
N ILE A 688 -2.34 -6.63 -29.22
CA ILE A 688 -1.01 -6.98 -29.70
C ILE A 688 -1.13 -8.39 -30.31
N SER A 689 -1.76 -8.46 -31.47
CA SER A 689 -1.61 -9.56 -32.42
C SER A 689 -2.14 -9.09 -33.78
N ASP A 690 -1.22 -8.54 -34.57
CA ASP A 690 -0.85 -9.11 -35.88
C ASP A 690 0.61 -8.75 -36.16
#